data_AF-A0A7Y4YWV5-F1
#
_entry.id   AF-A0A7Y4YWV5-F1
#
_cell.length_a   1.000
_cell.length_b   1.000
_cell.length_c   1.000
_cell.angle_alpha   90.00
_cell.angle_beta   90.00
_cell.angle_gamma   90.00
#
_symmetry.space_group_name_H-M   'P 1'
#
loop_
_entity.id
_entity.type
_entity.pdbx_description
1 polymer ?
#
loop_
_entity_poly.entity_id
_entity_poly.type
_entity_poly.pdbx_seq_one_letter_code
_entity_poly.pdbx_strand_id
1 'polypeptide(L)'
;MKNRFAGASALILALAAQQAQAGDKPLFAPAPDWILPAPPLTTKDLAQSNNFVPLFDEQVKIEGDTTVTYIDTASYIASAETLNQRGTLSLPWRPAHGDLTIHKVEILRGTERIDALQGDPGFTVLRREVGLERLMVDGSLTAVKHIEGLRVGDVLHLSFSLSERDKVLGGRAQAAMLLLPKPLRIGFGRARLIWPQSQQIAWKLLQPGIEVTPKPIAGGFTELSLPMPGPALPEMPSAMPSRFQPVPLLVASGFSSWAEVAAVMAPHYKVDGAIAEGSDLAKAVDAIAARSTDPVRRMADALQLVQEEVRYQLMALDTGNYMPQPPAETWQKRYGDCKAKTVLLMAVLKRLGIESEPVLANTKRGDAVDTMPAAPLAFDHVFVRAELAGESFWLDGTGLGARLEDIRDVPRFGRVLPIRAAGAELLSLPVRANGRFGTDADLAIDHSAGPHLPSPFTLKVRYGGATAAQVRVKEDGEEEEKLRTFAETMAKNWTGSTTIGQPVASYDPKDAVWTVTVDGVSYPDWGFRDGHYEAAYLPAIKIDFDPDRSRSAWRQIPATIDQPWTARSRVRMTLPDGGKGVSVEGADPVQLTQTAFTWERSVTRTGATLVDQVIARESGQEVAPAEISLAKKATADAVSRPIRLVLAAGYVHRWDDVASRSSSPSLARAKAVFDRRITDKPDDAVRLDDRAWLSEQLLDWAAADTFRSKAIALDGTAARYVERSGLRSKMGRQAESLKDAQAAFEIDSGNKDVRYRLAVQLARAGKADEAIDLTAPDADPATDEGRGDLLTRAEVLEYADRHEEAVALLDSALQKRPSVAEFRNARCWYKALRNDDLGVALEDCNRAIELASDPAVYLDSRAMVHFRSGRIKEALADLDGALAMSPEIAASHFMRGVMLGKQGQAAQAAKELTAARKLYPDIDAYLGRYGIKP
;
A
#
# COMPACT_ATOMS: atom_id res chain seq x y z
N MET A 1 33.24 -81.63 56.42
CA MET A 1 34.35 -80.73 56.81
C MET A 1 35.22 -80.53 55.58
N LYS A 2 35.73 -79.38 55.14
CA LYS A 2 35.65 -77.94 55.46
C LYS A 2 36.55 -77.31 54.37
N ASN A 3 36.20 -76.13 53.81
CA ASN A 3 37.09 -75.23 53.02
C ASN A 3 37.55 -75.76 51.62
N ARG A 4 37.77 -74.96 50.56
CA ARG A 4 37.76 -73.50 50.31
C ARG A 4 37.85 -73.28 48.78
N PHE A 5 37.19 -72.22 48.28
CA PHE A 5 37.37 -71.49 47.00
C PHE A 5 37.23 -72.21 45.64
N ALA A 6 36.09 -71.96 44.99
CA ALA A 6 35.83 -71.97 43.55
C ALA A 6 34.76 -70.89 43.30
N GLY A 7 34.73 -70.07 42.25
CA GLY A 7 35.57 -69.92 41.07
C GLY A 7 35.31 -68.52 40.47
N ALA A 8 36.20 -68.11 39.56
CA ALA A 8 36.07 -66.87 38.81
C ALA A 8 34.98 -66.99 37.73
N SER A 9 34.06 -66.03 37.70
CA SER A 9 33.15 -65.82 36.57
C SER A 9 33.33 -64.39 36.07
N ALA A 10 33.79 -64.28 34.82
CA ALA A 10 33.86 -63.04 34.06
C ALA A 10 32.43 -62.58 33.70
N LEU A 11 32.11 -61.32 34.03
CA LEU A 11 30.91 -60.66 33.53
C LEU A 11 31.27 -59.83 32.29
N ILE A 12 30.71 -60.22 31.15
CA ILE A 12 30.66 -59.44 29.92
C ILE A 12 29.60 -58.36 30.13
N LEU A 13 30.02 -57.09 30.20
CA LEU A 13 29.14 -55.92 30.13
C LEU A 13 28.72 -55.71 28.68
N ALA A 14 27.48 -56.08 28.37
CA ALA A 14 26.82 -55.69 27.13
C ALA A 14 26.52 -54.18 27.19
N LEU A 15 27.26 -53.38 26.43
CA LEU A 15 26.87 -52.02 26.05
C LEU A 15 25.66 -52.12 25.12
N ALA A 16 24.47 -52.00 25.69
CA ALA A 16 23.27 -51.73 24.91
C ALA A 16 23.38 -50.30 24.37
N ALA A 17 23.63 -50.16 23.07
CA ALA A 17 23.33 -48.92 22.37
C ALA A 17 21.81 -48.69 22.45
N GLN A 18 21.38 -47.86 23.39
CA GLN A 18 20.03 -47.32 23.36
C GLN A 18 19.93 -46.48 22.08
N GLN A 19 19.19 -46.97 21.09
CA GLN A 19 18.58 -46.10 20.10
C GLN A 19 17.68 -45.15 20.88
N ALA A 20 18.12 -43.90 21.07
CA ALA A 20 17.29 -42.86 21.63
C ALA A 20 16.07 -42.72 20.72
N GLN A 21 14.89 -43.05 21.25
CA GLN A 21 13.64 -42.56 20.68
C GLN A 21 13.62 -41.05 20.96
N ALA A 22 13.37 -40.25 19.93
CA ALA A 22 13.27 -38.80 20.06
C ALA A 22 12.24 -38.42 21.14
N GLY A 23 12.59 -37.46 22.00
CA GLY A 23 11.88 -37.17 23.24
C GLY A 23 11.06 -35.88 23.22
N ASP A 24 9.97 -35.85 23.97
CA ASP A 24 9.12 -34.68 24.23
C ASP A 24 9.69 -33.73 25.31
N LYS A 25 10.93 -34.00 25.77
CA LYS A 25 11.63 -33.22 26.79
C LYS A 25 13.02 -32.80 26.31
N PRO A 26 13.48 -31.60 26.69
CA PRO A 26 14.87 -31.19 26.46
C PRO A 26 15.83 -32.15 27.17
N LEU A 27 16.90 -32.50 26.47
CA LEU A 27 18.03 -33.26 27.01
C LEU A 27 19.10 -32.30 27.54
N PHE A 28 19.91 -32.76 28.49
CA PHE A 28 21.03 -32.00 29.05
C PHE A 28 22.29 -32.84 28.93
N ALA A 29 23.28 -32.33 28.20
CA ALA A 29 24.56 -33.01 28.01
C ALA A 29 25.64 -31.99 27.68
N PRO A 30 26.93 -32.29 27.94
CA PRO A 30 28.03 -31.47 27.43
C PRO A 30 27.97 -31.27 25.91
N ALA A 31 28.62 -30.22 25.41
CA ALA A 31 28.75 -30.01 23.97
C ALA A 31 29.45 -31.21 23.31
N PRO A 32 29.00 -31.68 22.12
CA PRO A 32 29.61 -32.82 21.45
C PRO A 32 31.09 -32.60 21.10
N ASP A 33 31.89 -33.66 21.08
CA ASP A 33 33.34 -33.58 20.84
C ASP A 33 33.75 -33.05 19.44
N TRP A 34 32.82 -33.03 18.48
CA TRP A 34 33.06 -32.51 17.13
C TRP A 34 32.92 -30.97 17.04
N ILE A 35 32.42 -30.33 18.09
CA ILE A 35 32.27 -28.88 18.19
C ILE A 35 33.64 -28.24 18.36
N LEU A 36 33.95 -27.25 17.52
CA LEU A 36 35.09 -26.38 17.77
C LEU A 36 34.65 -25.29 18.76
N PRO A 37 35.20 -25.18 19.97
CA PRO A 37 34.75 -24.17 20.92
C PRO A 37 35.01 -22.75 20.39
N ALA A 38 34.07 -21.84 20.63
CA ALA A 38 34.29 -20.42 20.40
C ALA A 38 35.35 -19.87 21.38
N PRO A 39 36.09 -18.81 21.02
CA PRO A 39 36.96 -18.12 21.95
C PRO A 39 36.22 -17.68 23.22
N PRO A 40 36.88 -17.63 24.39
CA PRO A 40 36.25 -17.13 25.61
C PRO A 40 35.72 -15.70 25.42
N LEU A 41 34.47 -15.47 25.83
CA LEU A 41 33.88 -14.14 25.85
C LEU A 41 34.67 -13.22 26.78
N THR A 42 35.17 -12.11 26.24
CA THR A 42 35.80 -11.04 27.02
C THR A 42 34.83 -9.89 27.21
N THR A 43 34.68 -9.42 28.45
CA THR A 43 33.69 -8.38 28.79
C THR A 43 34.04 -6.98 28.30
N LYS A 44 35.24 -6.76 27.75
CA LYS A 44 35.71 -5.46 27.26
C LYS A 44 34.94 -4.91 26.06
N ASP A 45 34.35 -5.77 25.23
CA ASP A 45 33.71 -5.36 23.95
C ASP A 45 32.18 -5.19 24.05
N LEU A 46 31.58 -5.48 25.22
CA LEU A 46 30.13 -5.57 25.42
C LEU A 46 29.42 -4.21 25.52
N ALA A 47 30.15 -3.12 25.77
CA ALA A 47 29.57 -1.80 25.99
C ALA A 47 29.18 -1.05 24.68
N GLN A 48 29.28 -1.68 23.50
CA GLN A 48 29.13 -0.99 22.22
C GLN A 48 27.79 -1.26 21.52
N SER A 49 26.88 -0.28 21.56
CA SER A 49 25.65 -0.12 20.74
C SER A 49 24.55 -1.19 20.86
N ASN A 50 23.30 -0.81 20.60
CA ASN A 50 22.12 -1.69 20.62
C ASN A 50 22.11 -2.79 19.51
N ASN A 51 23.09 -2.81 18.59
CA ASN A 51 23.15 -3.72 17.43
C ASN A 51 24.42 -4.62 17.40
N PHE A 52 25.03 -4.87 18.56
CA PHE A 52 26.19 -5.76 18.69
C PHE A 52 25.79 -7.15 19.22
N VAL A 53 26.22 -8.20 18.53
CA VAL A 53 26.05 -9.60 18.94
C VAL A 53 27.41 -10.12 19.43
N PRO A 54 27.61 -10.31 20.76
CA PRO A 54 28.90 -10.74 21.29
C PRO A 54 29.42 -12.06 20.68
N LEU A 55 28.53 -13.04 20.52
CA LEU A 55 28.85 -14.37 19.97
C LEU A 55 27.66 -14.92 19.17
N PHE A 56 27.94 -15.41 17.97
CA PHE A 56 27.01 -16.20 17.17
C PHE A 56 27.77 -17.28 16.38
N ASP A 57 27.84 -18.49 16.94
CA ASP A 57 28.51 -19.64 16.34
C ASP A 57 27.51 -20.75 16.04
N GLU A 58 27.29 -21.01 14.76
CA GLU A 58 26.40 -22.06 14.26
C GLU A 58 27.26 -23.13 13.59
N GLN A 59 27.19 -24.36 14.10
CA GLN A 59 27.92 -25.50 13.59
C GLN A 59 26.96 -26.64 13.26
N VAL A 60 26.97 -27.09 12.02
CA VAL A 60 26.11 -28.15 11.52
C VAL A 60 26.95 -29.37 11.16
N LYS A 61 26.54 -30.54 11.66
CA LYS A 61 27.07 -31.84 11.25
C LYS A 61 26.00 -32.59 10.48
N ILE A 62 26.33 -33.06 9.27
CA ILE A 62 25.52 -34.02 8.51
C ILE A 62 26.21 -35.37 8.57
N GLU A 63 25.51 -36.41 9.03
CA GLU A 63 26.03 -37.78 9.07
C GLU A 63 24.90 -38.78 8.78
N GLY A 64 25.03 -39.51 7.68
CA GLY A 64 23.96 -40.36 7.17
C GLY A 64 22.72 -39.53 6.82
N ASP A 65 21.60 -39.84 7.47
CA ASP A 65 20.30 -39.19 7.29
C ASP A 65 19.93 -38.21 8.41
N THR A 66 20.90 -37.86 9.26
CA THR A 66 20.69 -36.98 10.41
C THR A 66 21.51 -35.70 10.27
N THR A 67 20.87 -34.56 10.51
CA THR A 67 21.52 -33.26 10.66
C THR A 67 21.53 -32.91 12.15
N VAL A 68 22.65 -32.44 12.68
CA VAL A 68 22.75 -31.87 14.03
C VAL A 68 23.26 -30.45 13.94
N THR A 69 22.43 -29.49 14.35
CA THR A 69 22.75 -28.06 14.37
C THR A 69 23.03 -27.63 15.79
N TYR A 70 24.29 -27.32 16.08
CA TYR A 70 24.74 -26.72 17.33
C TYR A 70 24.77 -25.20 17.19
N ILE A 71 24.17 -24.50 18.16
CA ILE A 71 24.08 -23.06 18.22
C ILE A 71 24.68 -22.60 19.54
N ASP A 72 25.66 -21.70 19.48
CA ASP A 72 26.27 -21.03 20.63
C ASP A 72 26.17 -19.51 20.45
N THR A 73 25.46 -18.87 21.38
CA THR A 73 25.10 -17.46 21.28
C THR A 73 25.30 -16.74 22.60
N ALA A 74 25.66 -15.46 22.51
CA ALA A 74 25.68 -14.58 23.66
C ALA A 74 24.95 -13.27 23.38
N SER A 75 24.16 -12.81 24.34
CA SER A 75 23.35 -11.59 24.25
C SER A 75 23.69 -10.65 25.40
N TYR A 76 24.07 -9.40 25.10
CA TYR A 76 24.31 -8.37 26.10
C TYR A 76 23.00 -7.70 26.51
N ILE A 77 22.74 -7.60 27.82
CA ILE A 77 21.52 -7.00 28.37
C ILE A 77 21.75 -5.50 28.54
N ALA A 78 21.61 -4.74 27.46
CA ALA A 78 21.95 -3.31 27.44
C ALA A 78 20.93 -2.39 28.14
N SER A 79 19.67 -2.83 28.26
CA SER A 79 18.56 -2.00 28.76
C SER A 79 17.51 -2.84 29.47
N ALA A 80 16.58 -2.18 30.17
CA ALA A 80 15.41 -2.84 30.76
C ALA A 80 14.51 -3.50 29.70
N GLU A 81 14.45 -2.95 28.48
CA GLU A 81 13.73 -3.56 27.37
C GLU A 81 14.38 -4.88 26.93
N THR A 82 15.70 -4.91 26.71
CA THR A 82 16.41 -6.14 26.37
C THR A 82 16.35 -7.16 27.50
N LEU A 83 16.35 -6.71 28.76
CA LEU A 83 16.14 -7.56 29.93
C LEU A 83 14.76 -8.23 29.88
N ASN A 84 13.70 -7.49 29.58
CA ASN A 84 12.35 -8.05 29.45
C ASN A 84 12.25 -9.03 28.26
N GLN A 85 12.92 -8.73 27.14
CA GLN A 85 12.92 -9.59 25.95
C GLN A 85 13.75 -10.88 26.14
N ARG A 86 14.84 -10.83 26.92
CA ARG A 86 15.80 -11.95 27.09
C ARG A 86 15.73 -12.64 28.45
N GLY A 87 14.96 -12.13 29.40
CA GLY A 87 14.75 -12.72 30.72
C GLY A 87 14.00 -14.05 30.70
N THR A 88 13.44 -14.43 29.56
CA THR A 88 12.85 -15.76 29.33
C THR A 88 13.45 -16.38 28.07
N LEU A 89 14.09 -17.54 28.22
CA LEU A 89 14.52 -18.36 27.10
C LEU A 89 13.33 -19.14 26.55
N SER A 90 13.26 -19.24 25.23
CA SER A 90 12.22 -19.96 24.50
C SER A 90 12.87 -20.68 23.33
N LEU A 91 12.98 -22.01 23.41
CA LEU A 91 13.66 -22.85 22.43
C LEU A 91 12.66 -23.81 21.76
N PRO A 92 12.23 -23.54 20.52
CA PRO A 92 11.33 -24.42 19.80
C PRO A 92 12.08 -25.63 19.21
N TRP A 93 11.45 -26.81 19.23
CA TRP A 93 11.93 -27.99 18.49
C TRP A 93 10.76 -28.90 18.10
N ARG A 94 11.01 -29.83 17.17
CA ARG A 94 10.02 -30.80 16.70
C ARG A 94 10.38 -32.21 17.18
N PRO A 95 9.75 -32.72 18.26
CA PRO A 95 10.12 -34.00 18.87
C PRO A 95 9.93 -35.20 17.92
N ALA A 96 9.08 -35.09 16.90
CA ALA A 96 8.90 -36.15 15.91
C ALA A 96 10.10 -36.31 14.95
N HIS A 97 10.94 -35.28 14.82
CA HIS A 97 12.08 -35.27 13.89
C HIS A 97 13.43 -35.33 14.61
N GLY A 98 13.49 -34.95 15.89
CA GLY A 98 14.70 -35.10 16.69
C GLY A 98 14.63 -34.34 18.02
N ASP A 99 15.79 -34.16 18.64
CA ASP A 99 15.92 -33.77 20.03
C ASP A 99 16.47 -32.35 20.18
N LEU A 100 15.99 -31.65 21.19
CA LEU A 100 16.64 -30.45 21.74
C LEU A 100 17.58 -30.87 22.86
N THR A 101 18.88 -30.60 22.70
CA THR A 101 19.89 -30.82 23.76
C THR A 101 20.47 -29.49 24.22
N ILE A 102 20.31 -29.16 25.49
CA ILE A 102 20.86 -27.95 26.11
C ILE A 102 22.23 -28.27 26.68
N HIS A 103 23.23 -27.49 26.29
CA HIS A 103 24.62 -27.69 26.71
C HIS A 103 25.07 -26.69 27.76
N LYS A 104 24.55 -25.45 27.70
CA LYS A 104 24.94 -24.36 28.60
C LYS A 104 23.89 -23.28 28.66
N VAL A 105 23.61 -22.77 29.87
CA VAL A 105 22.94 -21.49 30.09
C VAL A 105 23.68 -20.79 31.22
N GLU A 106 24.33 -19.67 30.91
CA GLU A 106 25.24 -18.98 31.84
C GLU A 106 24.99 -17.47 31.80
N ILE A 107 25.03 -16.83 32.97
CA ILE A 107 25.04 -15.36 33.10
C ILE A 107 26.48 -14.94 33.38
N LEU A 108 27.03 -14.07 32.54
CA LEU A 108 28.32 -13.43 32.76
C LEU A 108 28.09 -12.04 33.35
N ARG A 109 28.62 -11.81 34.55
CA ARG A 109 28.51 -10.54 35.28
C ARG A 109 29.91 -10.06 35.67
N GLY A 110 30.48 -9.17 34.87
CA GLY A 110 31.88 -8.75 35.05
C GLY A 110 32.82 -9.95 34.89
N THR A 111 33.49 -10.37 35.97
CA THR A 111 34.34 -11.58 35.99
C THR A 111 33.62 -12.81 36.55
N GLU A 112 32.41 -12.65 37.07
CA GLU A 112 31.59 -13.72 37.64
C GLU A 112 30.88 -14.51 36.54
N ARG A 113 30.82 -15.83 36.74
CA ARG A 113 30.18 -16.82 35.87
C ARG A 113 29.13 -17.57 36.67
N ILE A 114 27.86 -17.36 36.34
CA ILE A 114 26.73 -17.93 37.06
C ILE A 114 26.07 -18.96 36.15
N ASP A 115 26.15 -20.24 36.54
CA ASP A 115 25.48 -21.32 35.83
C ASP A 115 23.98 -21.30 36.13
N ALA A 116 23.17 -20.91 35.15
CA ALA A 116 21.72 -20.83 35.28
C ALA A 116 21.03 -22.21 35.17
N LEU A 117 21.80 -23.29 34.98
CA LEU A 117 21.34 -24.69 35.03
C LEU A 117 21.62 -25.36 36.39
N GLN A 118 22.39 -24.76 37.30
CA GLN A 118 22.65 -25.36 38.62
C GLN A 118 21.36 -25.48 39.44
N GLY A 119 20.98 -26.72 39.78
CA GLY A 119 19.74 -27.04 40.52
C GLY A 119 18.74 -27.84 39.67
N ASP A 120 17.45 -27.53 39.78
CA ASP A 120 16.42 -28.02 38.86
C ASP A 120 16.59 -27.28 37.52
N PRO A 121 16.80 -27.99 36.38
CA PRO A 121 16.94 -27.35 35.08
C PRO A 121 15.77 -26.40 34.76
N GLY A 122 14.58 -26.66 35.31
CA GLY A 122 13.46 -25.70 35.37
C GLY A 122 12.87 -25.32 34.01
N PHE A 123 13.15 -26.09 32.96
CA PHE A 123 12.52 -25.88 31.65
C PHE A 123 11.09 -26.42 31.68
N THR A 124 10.13 -25.54 31.41
CA THR A 124 8.74 -25.91 31.18
C THR A 124 8.56 -26.16 29.69
N VAL A 125 8.07 -27.35 29.34
CA VAL A 125 7.72 -27.68 27.96
C VAL A 125 6.30 -27.24 27.70
N LEU A 126 6.15 -26.30 26.77
CA LEU A 126 4.85 -25.82 26.32
C LEU A 126 4.60 -26.34 24.91
N ARG A 127 3.38 -26.86 24.68
CA ARG A 127 2.89 -27.05 23.32
C ARG A 127 2.43 -25.69 22.80
N ARG A 128 3.28 -25.06 21.99
CA ARG A 128 2.99 -23.77 21.39
C ARG A 128 3.09 -23.93 19.88
N GLU A 129 1.95 -24.17 19.26
CA GLU A 129 1.82 -24.15 17.81
C GLU A 129 2.03 -22.70 17.36
N VAL A 130 3.11 -22.44 16.63
CA VAL A 130 3.42 -21.11 16.13
C VAL A 130 2.50 -20.83 14.94
N GLY A 131 1.66 -19.79 15.03
CA GLY A 131 0.74 -19.44 13.96
C GLY A 131 -0.62 -20.14 14.03
N LEU A 132 -1.05 -20.61 15.20
CA LEU A 132 -2.39 -21.21 15.36
C LEU A 132 -3.51 -20.23 14.98
N GLU A 133 -3.32 -18.94 15.27
CA GLU A 133 -4.19 -17.84 14.83
C GLU A 133 -4.24 -17.69 13.29
N ARG A 134 -3.25 -18.25 12.59
CA ARG A 134 -3.16 -18.35 11.13
C ARG A 134 -3.48 -19.76 10.62
N LEU A 135 -4.13 -20.59 11.44
CA LEU A 135 -4.48 -21.98 11.12
C LEU A 135 -3.24 -22.82 10.76
N MET A 136 -2.15 -22.67 11.53
CA MET A 136 -0.95 -23.48 11.40
C MET A 136 -0.81 -24.43 12.59
N VAL A 137 -0.58 -25.71 12.31
CA VAL A 137 -0.26 -26.74 13.31
C VAL A 137 0.98 -27.48 12.83
N ASP A 138 2.08 -27.34 13.53
CA ASP A 138 3.40 -27.84 13.11
C ASP A 138 4.03 -28.84 14.10
N GLY A 139 3.39 -29.05 15.25
CA GLY A 139 3.84 -30.03 16.25
C GLY A 139 5.07 -29.59 17.02
N SER A 140 5.42 -28.32 16.94
CA SER A 140 6.55 -27.77 17.68
C SER A 140 6.25 -27.72 19.18
N LEU A 141 7.19 -28.23 19.98
CA LEU A 141 7.25 -27.98 21.40
C LEU A 141 8.20 -26.81 21.65
N THR A 142 7.98 -26.06 22.73
CA THR A 142 8.85 -24.96 23.14
C THR A 142 9.33 -25.19 24.56
N ALA A 143 10.65 -25.22 24.74
CA ALA A 143 11.26 -25.29 26.06
C ALA A 143 11.43 -23.87 26.58
N VAL A 144 10.75 -23.56 27.69
CA VAL A 144 10.72 -22.22 28.27
C VAL A 144 11.42 -22.23 29.63
N LYS A 145 12.33 -21.28 29.84
CA LYS A 145 12.99 -21.07 31.13
C LYS A 145 13.10 -19.58 31.44
N HIS A 146 12.61 -19.18 32.61
CA HIS A 146 12.89 -17.85 33.15
C HIS A 146 14.33 -17.82 33.69
N ILE A 147 15.08 -16.77 33.34
CA ILE A 147 16.47 -16.61 33.74
C ILE A 147 16.51 -15.77 35.01
N GLU A 148 16.49 -16.48 36.14
CA GLU A 148 16.51 -15.89 37.47
C GLU A 148 17.78 -15.06 37.69
N GLY A 149 17.61 -13.87 38.26
CA GLY A 149 18.73 -13.01 38.62
C GLY A 149 19.44 -12.32 37.44
N LEU A 150 18.92 -12.38 36.20
CA LEU A 150 19.42 -11.61 35.06
C LEU A 150 19.21 -10.10 35.28
N ARG A 151 20.20 -9.28 34.91
CA ARG A 151 20.20 -7.82 35.12
C ARG A 151 20.72 -7.06 33.91
N VAL A 152 20.39 -5.77 33.85
CA VAL A 152 21.04 -4.84 32.90
C VAL A 152 22.55 -4.81 33.17
N GLY A 153 23.35 -4.97 32.12
CA GLY A 153 24.80 -5.09 32.16
C GLY A 153 25.33 -6.54 32.13
N ASP A 154 24.47 -7.55 32.28
CA ASP A 154 24.87 -8.96 32.16
C ASP A 154 25.00 -9.41 30.69
N VAL A 155 25.68 -10.53 30.46
CA VAL A 155 25.60 -11.30 29.20
C VAL A 155 24.97 -12.65 29.46
N LEU A 156 23.93 -12.98 28.70
CA LEU A 156 23.35 -14.31 28.68
C LEU A 156 24.03 -15.15 27.59
N HIS A 157 24.72 -16.22 27.99
CA HIS A 157 25.43 -17.16 27.12
C HIS A 157 24.65 -18.49 27.07
N LEU A 158 24.18 -18.87 25.89
CA LEU A 158 23.37 -20.05 25.64
C LEU A 158 24.02 -20.90 24.55
N SER A 159 24.20 -22.19 24.81
CA SER A 159 24.51 -23.17 23.77
C SER A 159 23.59 -24.39 23.82
N PHE A 160 23.10 -24.82 22.67
CA PHE A 160 22.21 -25.98 22.51
C PHE A 160 22.41 -26.63 21.13
N SER A 161 21.96 -27.87 20.97
CA SER A 161 21.88 -28.56 19.68
C SER A 161 20.46 -28.98 19.36
N LEU A 162 20.14 -29.00 18.07
CA LEU A 162 18.94 -29.59 17.49
C LEU A 162 19.36 -30.73 16.57
N SER A 163 18.88 -31.95 16.83
CA SER A 163 18.98 -33.03 15.85
C SER A 163 17.72 -33.07 14.97
N GLU A 164 17.88 -33.41 13.70
CA GLU A 164 16.79 -33.55 12.75
C GLU A 164 17.04 -34.74 11.83
N ARG A 165 16.03 -35.61 11.74
CA ARG A 165 15.96 -36.77 10.87
C ARG A 165 14.54 -36.93 10.35
N ASP A 166 14.36 -36.78 9.04
CA ASP A 166 13.06 -36.97 8.40
C ASP A 166 13.06 -38.22 7.52
N LYS A 167 12.20 -39.18 7.89
CA LYS A 167 12.08 -40.47 7.18
C LYS A 167 11.60 -40.30 5.73
N VAL A 168 10.88 -39.22 5.43
CA VAL A 168 10.38 -38.93 4.06
C VAL A 168 11.53 -38.61 3.10
N LEU A 169 12.71 -38.21 3.60
CA LEU A 169 13.89 -37.96 2.78
C LEU A 169 14.62 -39.24 2.33
N GLY A 170 14.11 -40.42 2.70
CA GLY A 170 14.59 -41.70 2.19
C GLY A 170 16.05 -42.02 2.56
N GLY A 171 16.50 -41.61 3.74
CA GLY A 171 17.87 -41.82 4.21
C GLY A 171 18.87 -40.73 3.81
N ARG A 172 18.38 -39.54 3.41
CA ARG A 172 19.20 -38.37 3.08
C ARG A 172 18.96 -37.26 4.10
N ALA A 173 19.98 -36.45 4.29
CA ALA A 173 19.93 -35.25 5.11
C ALA A 173 20.07 -34.00 4.24
N GLN A 174 19.63 -32.88 4.79
CA GLN A 174 19.76 -31.56 4.19
C GLN A 174 19.94 -30.53 5.30
N ALA A 175 20.55 -29.39 4.97
CA ALA A 175 20.77 -28.30 5.90
C ALA A 175 20.73 -26.95 5.19
N ALA A 176 20.28 -25.92 5.90
CA ALA A 176 20.33 -24.55 5.44
C ALA A 176 20.78 -23.66 6.60
N MET A 177 21.83 -22.87 6.38
CA MET A 177 22.41 -21.97 7.37
C MET A 177 22.21 -20.53 6.90
N LEU A 178 21.52 -19.72 7.70
CA LEU A 178 21.38 -18.29 7.44
C LEU A 178 22.67 -17.58 7.82
N LEU A 179 23.29 -16.93 6.86
CA LEU A 179 24.49 -16.14 7.08
C LEU A 179 24.08 -14.74 7.51
N LEU A 180 24.77 -14.19 8.51
CA LEU A 180 24.50 -12.85 9.00
C LEU A 180 25.46 -11.85 8.33
N PRO A 181 25.01 -11.01 7.39
CA PRO A 181 25.87 -10.04 6.70
C PRO A 181 26.08 -8.75 7.52
N LYS A 182 27.11 -7.98 7.18
CA LYS A 182 27.23 -6.56 7.56
C LYS A 182 25.98 -5.77 7.12
N PRO A 183 25.57 -4.71 7.85
CA PRO A 183 26.31 -3.98 8.88
C PRO A 183 26.15 -4.54 10.31
N LEU A 184 25.57 -5.73 10.49
CA LEU A 184 25.53 -6.37 11.82
C LEU A 184 26.95 -6.48 12.38
N ARG A 185 27.13 -6.14 13.66
CA ARG A 185 28.42 -6.25 14.34
C ARG A 185 28.41 -7.51 15.20
N ILE A 186 29.31 -8.45 14.91
CA ILE A 186 29.46 -9.68 15.70
C ILE A 186 30.88 -9.72 16.28
N GLY A 187 31.02 -10.03 17.57
CA GLY A 187 32.31 -10.16 18.24
C GLY A 187 33.08 -11.37 17.72
N PHE A 188 32.55 -12.57 17.99
CA PHE A 188 32.94 -13.80 17.29
C PHE A 188 31.73 -14.38 16.57
N GLY A 189 31.87 -14.62 15.27
CA GLY A 189 30.84 -15.28 14.49
C GLY A 189 31.42 -16.35 13.58
N ARG A 190 30.76 -17.51 13.50
CA ARG A 190 31.16 -18.58 12.59
C ARG A 190 29.95 -19.39 12.13
N ALA A 191 29.92 -19.70 10.85
CA ALA A 191 29.08 -20.73 10.26
C ALA A 191 29.99 -21.89 9.86
N ARG A 192 29.73 -23.09 10.36
CA ARG A 192 30.55 -24.26 10.07
C ARG A 192 29.66 -25.42 9.68
N LEU A 193 29.99 -26.09 8.57
CA LEU A 193 29.34 -27.30 8.11
C LEU A 193 30.37 -28.41 8.02
N ILE A 194 30.08 -29.57 8.60
CA ILE A 194 30.92 -30.78 8.49
C ILE A 194 30.12 -32.01 8.05
N TRP A 195 30.77 -32.90 7.30
CA TRP A 195 30.19 -34.19 6.86
C TRP A 195 31.28 -35.25 6.62
N PRO A 196 30.99 -36.56 6.73
CA PRO A 196 31.97 -37.61 6.45
C PRO A 196 32.52 -37.53 5.03
N GLN A 197 33.82 -37.76 4.84
CA GLN A 197 34.45 -37.82 3.51
C GLN A 197 33.90 -38.94 2.63
N SER A 198 33.33 -39.98 3.24
CA SER A 198 32.64 -41.08 2.54
C SER A 198 31.24 -40.70 2.05
N GLN A 199 30.68 -39.59 2.53
CA GLN A 199 29.34 -39.14 2.18
C GLN A 199 29.41 -38.00 1.17
N GLN A 200 28.70 -38.17 0.05
CA GLN A 200 28.57 -37.11 -0.94
C GLN A 200 27.53 -36.08 -0.49
N ILE A 201 27.96 -34.83 -0.35
CA ILE A 201 27.09 -33.69 -0.01
C ILE A 201 27.23 -32.63 -1.10
N ALA A 202 26.14 -32.33 -1.80
CA ALA A 202 26.04 -31.18 -2.67
C ALA A 202 25.79 -29.93 -1.83
N TRP A 203 26.51 -28.85 -2.08
CA TRP A 203 26.33 -27.59 -1.34
C TRP A 203 26.44 -26.39 -2.27
N LYS A 204 25.77 -25.29 -1.90
CA LYS A 204 25.94 -23.99 -2.55
C LYS A 204 25.85 -22.86 -1.54
N LEU A 205 26.73 -21.89 -1.72
CA LEU A 205 26.71 -20.61 -1.04
C LEU A 205 26.01 -19.58 -1.93
N LEU A 206 24.81 -19.16 -1.54
CA LEU A 206 23.96 -18.25 -2.33
C LEU A 206 24.29 -16.78 -2.09
N GLN A 207 25.07 -16.49 -1.04
CA GLN A 207 25.54 -15.14 -0.75
C GLN A 207 26.68 -14.76 -1.71
N PRO A 208 26.56 -13.65 -2.46
CA PRO A 208 27.65 -13.18 -3.31
C PRO A 208 28.82 -12.64 -2.46
N GLY A 209 30.03 -12.65 -3.03
CA GLY A 209 31.21 -12.03 -2.43
C GLY A 209 31.92 -12.86 -1.36
N ILE A 210 31.64 -14.17 -1.29
CA ILE A 210 32.31 -15.10 -0.39
C ILE A 210 32.88 -16.25 -1.21
N GLU A 211 34.20 -16.45 -1.11
CA GLU A 211 34.87 -17.63 -1.65
C GLU A 211 35.25 -18.56 -0.49
N VAL A 212 34.81 -19.82 -0.55
CA VAL A 212 35.13 -20.84 0.45
C VAL A 212 35.32 -22.18 -0.24
N THR A 213 36.33 -22.92 0.20
CA THR A 213 36.63 -24.27 -0.29
C THR A 213 36.52 -25.26 0.85
N PRO A 214 35.75 -26.35 0.72
CA PRO A 214 35.73 -27.43 1.69
C PRO A 214 37.11 -28.07 1.83
N LYS A 215 37.51 -28.42 3.05
CA LYS A 215 38.80 -29.05 3.33
C LYS A 215 38.64 -30.30 4.20
N PRO A 216 39.47 -31.34 4.02
CA PRO A 216 39.47 -32.49 4.92
C PRO A 216 39.95 -32.08 6.31
N ILE A 217 39.36 -32.66 7.35
CA ILE A 217 39.75 -32.52 8.76
C ILE A 217 39.94 -33.90 9.41
N ALA A 218 40.49 -33.92 10.62
CA ALA A 218 40.68 -35.15 11.40
C ALA A 218 39.35 -35.90 11.64
N GLY A 219 39.42 -37.20 11.84
CA GLY A 219 38.24 -38.05 12.03
C GLY A 219 37.50 -38.44 10.75
N GLY A 220 38.07 -38.17 9.57
CA GLY A 220 37.48 -38.56 8.28
C GLY A 220 36.33 -37.66 7.82
N PHE A 221 36.30 -36.40 8.28
CA PHE A 221 35.29 -35.42 7.89
C PHE A 221 35.84 -34.41 6.88
N THR A 222 34.93 -33.75 6.17
CA THR A 222 35.15 -32.54 5.38
C THR A 222 34.52 -31.36 6.13
N GLU A 223 35.18 -30.21 6.11
CA GLU A 223 34.74 -28.98 6.75
C GLU A 223 34.62 -27.83 5.74
N LEU A 224 33.52 -27.11 5.82
CA LEU A 224 33.34 -25.78 5.24
C LEU A 224 33.07 -24.81 6.39
N SER A 225 33.89 -23.75 6.52
CA SER A 225 33.73 -22.78 7.60
C SER A 225 33.87 -21.34 7.10
N LEU A 226 32.97 -20.48 7.57
CA LEU A 226 32.85 -19.08 7.19
C LEU A 226 32.85 -18.21 8.45
N PRO A 227 33.65 -17.13 8.51
CA PRO A 227 33.52 -16.15 9.57
C PRO A 227 32.22 -15.34 9.38
N MET A 228 31.62 -14.92 10.50
CA MET A 228 30.50 -13.98 10.52
C MET A 228 30.84 -12.73 11.34
N PRO A 229 30.32 -11.54 10.97
CA PRO A 229 29.36 -11.32 9.91
C PRO A 229 29.99 -11.45 8.52
N GLY A 230 29.23 -11.97 7.56
CA GLY A 230 29.61 -12.01 6.16
C GLY A 230 29.69 -10.59 5.55
N PRO A 231 30.15 -10.45 4.30
CA PRO A 231 30.11 -9.19 3.56
C PRO A 231 28.68 -8.63 3.48
N ALA A 232 28.55 -7.31 3.38
CA ALA A 232 27.25 -6.66 3.20
C ALA A 232 26.60 -7.13 1.89
N LEU A 233 25.28 -7.31 1.90
CA LEU A 233 24.56 -7.63 0.67
C LEU A 233 24.59 -6.41 -0.27
N PRO A 234 24.77 -6.63 -1.59
CA PRO A 234 24.71 -5.54 -2.54
C PRO A 234 23.30 -4.95 -2.60
N GLU A 235 23.21 -3.63 -2.78
CA GLU A 235 21.94 -3.00 -3.13
C GLU A 235 21.53 -3.45 -4.54
N MET A 236 20.26 -3.78 -4.69
CA MET A 236 19.69 -4.30 -5.92
C MET A 236 18.53 -3.44 -6.39
N PRO A 237 18.30 -3.34 -7.71
CA PRO A 237 17.21 -2.53 -8.21
C PRO A 237 15.86 -3.25 -8.04
N SER A 238 14.78 -2.48 -8.08
CA SER A 238 13.42 -3.03 -8.12
C SER A 238 13.15 -3.80 -9.42
N ALA A 239 12.07 -4.59 -9.40
CA ALA A 239 11.53 -5.28 -10.57
C ALA A 239 12.59 -6.11 -11.31
N MET A 240 13.44 -6.83 -10.57
CA MET A 240 14.42 -7.76 -11.12
C MET A 240 13.93 -9.20 -10.96
N PRO A 241 14.36 -10.13 -11.83
CA PRO A 241 14.06 -11.54 -11.61
C PRO A 241 14.68 -12.06 -10.32
N SER A 242 14.00 -13.03 -9.69
CA SER A 242 14.40 -13.62 -8.41
C SER A 242 15.81 -14.19 -8.42
N ARG A 243 16.32 -14.72 -9.56
CA ARG A 243 17.71 -15.21 -9.66
C ARG A 243 18.80 -14.18 -9.36
N PHE A 244 18.50 -12.89 -9.44
CA PHE A 244 19.44 -11.82 -9.10
C PHE A 244 19.34 -11.38 -7.64
N GLN A 245 18.26 -11.72 -6.94
CA GLN A 245 18.08 -11.36 -5.53
C GLN A 245 19.13 -12.09 -4.68
N PRO A 246 20.06 -11.37 -4.02
CA PRO A 246 21.05 -11.98 -3.17
C PRO A 246 20.38 -12.53 -1.91
N VAL A 247 20.71 -13.77 -1.54
CA VAL A 247 20.18 -14.43 -0.35
C VAL A 247 21.36 -14.90 0.50
N PRO A 248 21.48 -14.46 1.76
CA PRO A 248 22.61 -14.82 2.61
C PRO A 248 22.44 -16.24 3.18
N LEU A 249 22.55 -17.26 2.32
CA LEU A 249 22.21 -18.64 2.67
C LEU A 249 23.29 -19.61 2.18
N LEU A 250 23.71 -20.51 3.06
CA LEU A 250 24.47 -21.72 2.70
C LEU A 250 23.52 -22.92 2.75
N VAL A 251 23.43 -23.68 1.67
CA VAL A 251 22.56 -24.86 1.59
C VAL A 251 23.42 -26.09 1.32
N ALA A 252 23.13 -27.18 2.00
CA ALA A 252 23.75 -28.49 1.80
C ALA A 252 22.68 -29.58 1.69
N SER A 253 22.95 -30.59 0.86
CA SER A 253 22.01 -31.64 0.52
C SER A 253 22.72 -32.95 0.25
N GLY A 254 22.19 -34.04 0.80
CA GLY A 254 22.58 -35.41 0.46
C GLY A 254 21.93 -35.94 -0.83
N PHE A 255 21.16 -35.14 -1.55
CA PHE A 255 20.61 -35.50 -2.87
C PHE A 255 21.60 -35.13 -3.98
N SER A 256 21.75 -36.03 -4.93
CA SER A 256 22.66 -35.93 -6.08
C SER A 256 22.05 -35.20 -7.28
N SER A 257 20.72 -35.21 -7.42
CA SER A 257 20.00 -34.63 -8.56
C SER A 257 18.54 -34.32 -8.24
N TRP A 258 17.90 -33.48 -9.05
CA TRP A 258 16.45 -33.23 -8.97
C TRP A 258 15.65 -34.50 -9.30
N ALA A 259 16.15 -35.34 -10.20
CA ALA A 259 15.56 -36.64 -10.51
C ALA A 259 15.46 -37.54 -9.28
N GLU A 260 16.50 -37.55 -8.43
CA GLU A 260 16.48 -38.29 -7.17
C GLU A 260 15.47 -37.70 -6.18
N VAL A 261 15.40 -36.37 -6.06
CA VAL A 261 14.38 -35.69 -5.22
C VAL A 261 12.98 -36.13 -5.65
N ALA A 262 12.67 -36.06 -6.95
CA ALA A 262 11.37 -36.46 -7.49
C ALA A 262 11.05 -37.94 -7.20
N ALA A 263 12.03 -38.84 -7.39
CA ALA A 263 11.85 -40.28 -7.16
C ALA A 263 11.63 -40.63 -5.69
N VAL A 264 12.34 -39.98 -4.76
CA VAL A 264 12.18 -40.16 -3.32
C VAL A 264 10.82 -39.66 -2.83
N MET A 265 10.32 -38.56 -3.39
CA MET A 265 9.04 -37.98 -3.00
C MET A 265 7.83 -38.73 -3.60
N ALA A 266 7.98 -39.37 -4.76
CA ALA A 266 6.88 -39.97 -5.52
C ALA A 266 6.01 -41.00 -4.77
N PRO A 267 6.54 -41.89 -3.91
CA PRO A 267 5.73 -42.84 -3.16
C PRO A 267 4.68 -42.19 -2.25
N HIS A 268 4.92 -40.94 -1.81
CA HIS A 268 4.06 -40.24 -0.87
C HIS A 268 2.81 -39.62 -1.53
N TYR A 269 2.79 -39.48 -2.86
CA TYR A 269 1.71 -38.79 -3.61
C TYR A 269 0.82 -39.76 -4.43
N LYS A 270 0.77 -41.04 -4.07
CA LYS A 270 -0.06 -42.04 -4.77
C LYS A 270 -1.55 -41.83 -4.47
N VAL A 271 -2.38 -41.93 -5.50
CA VAL A 271 -3.86 -41.75 -5.41
C VAL A 271 -4.65 -42.96 -5.94
N ASP A 272 -4.00 -44.09 -6.22
CA ASP A 272 -4.67 -45.34 -6.62
C ASP A 272 -5.64 -45.82 -5.54
N GLY A 273 -6.90 -46.05 -5.92
CA GLY A 273 -7.94 -46.49 -4.98
C GLY A 273 -8.27 -45.48 -3.87
N ALA A 274 -7.86 -44.21 -4.00
CA ALA A 274 -8.02 -43.21 -2.94
C ALA A 274 -9.48 -42.75 -2.71
N ILE A 275 -10.38 -43.02 -3.67
CA ILE A 275 -11.81 -42.74 -3.56
C ILE A 275 -12.56 -44.08 -3.56
N ALA A 276 -13.13 -44.44 -2.40
CA ALA A 276 -13.94 -45.64 -2.28
C ALA A 276 -15.29 -45.48 -3.03
N GLU A 277 -15.73 -46.52 -3.73
CA GLU A 277 -17.03 -46.54 -4.40
C GLU A 277 -18.17 -46.28 -3.41
N GLY A 278 -19.17 -45.50 -3.83
CA GLY A 278 -20.32 -45.13 -3.00
C GLY A 278 -20.01 -44.14 -1.86
N SER A 279 -18.76 -43.73 -1.65
CA SER A 279 -18.40 -42.70 -0.68
C SER A 279 -18.99 -41.33 -1.03
N ASP A 280 -19.07 -40.42 -0.05
CA ASP A 280 -19.58 -39.06 -0.31
C ASP A 280 -18.67 -38.27 -1.26
N LEU A 281 -17.36 -38.53 -1.23
CA LEU A 281 -16.43 -37.99 -2.22
C LEU A 281 -16.72 -38.56 -3.61
N ALA A 282 -16.94 -39.87 -3.75
CA ALA A 282 -17.30 -40.48 -5.03
C ALA A 282 -18.57 -39.85 -5.62
N LYS A 283 -19.63 -39.68 -4.82
CA LYS A 283 -20.87 -39.02 -5.26
C LYS A 283 -20.64 -37.59 -5.73
N ALA A 284 -19.80 -36.82 -5.03
CA ALA A 284 -19.47 -35.45 -5.42
C ALA A 284 -18.74 -35.40 -6.77
N VAL A 285 -17.80 -36.33 -7.00
CA VAL A 285 -17.08 -36.45 -8.27
C VAL A 285 -17.99 -36.96 -9.40
N ASP A 286 -18.86 -37.92 -9.13
CA ASP A 286 -19.82 -38.46 -10.11
C ASP A 286 -20.82 -37.37 -10.53
N ALA A 287 -21.19 -36.46 -9.63
CA ALA A 287 -21.99 -35.29 -9.96
C ALA A 287 -21.25 -34.32 -10.91
N ILE A 288 -19.93 -34.17 -10.81
CA ILE A 288 -19.12 -33.43 -11.81
C ILE A 288 -19.18 -34.16 -13.15
N ALA A 289 -18.96 -35.47 -13.16
CA ALA A 289 -18.96 -36.29 -14.37
C ALA A 289 -20.29 -36.24 -15.13
N ALA A 290 -21.41 -36.17 -14.40
CA ALA A 290 -22.76 -36.09 -14.96
C ALA A 290 -23.11 -34.73 -15.60
N ARG A 291 -22.46 -33.63 -15.17
CA ARG A 291 -22.74 -32.28 -15.69
C ARG A 291 -22.14 -31.99 -17.05
N SER A 292 -21.02 -32.63 -17.38
CA SER A 292 -20.31 -32.39 -18.64
C SER A 292 -19.45 -33.59 -19.02
N THR A 293 -19.32 -33.84 -20.32
CA THR A 293 -18.32 -34.78 -20.88
C THR A 293 -17.03 -34.08 -21.30
N ASP A 294 -17.00 -32.75 -21.32
CA ASP A 294 -15.81 -31.98 -21.66
C ASP A 294 -14.75 -32.08 -20.53
N PRO A 295 -13.56 -32.66 -20.81
CA PRO A 295 -12.51 -32.80 -19.81
C PRO A 295 -12.00 -31.46 -19.27
N VAL A 296 -11.99 -30.37 -20.05
CA VAL A 296 -11.56 -29.05 -19.57
C VAL A 296 -12.54 -28.51 -18.54
N ARG A 297 -13.84 -28.64 -18.82
CA ARG A 297 -14.88 -28.30 -17.85
C ARG A 297 -14.79 -29.15 -16.58
N ARG A 298 -14.53 -30.45 -16.70
CA ARG A 298 -14.35 -31.35 -15.56
C ARG A 298 -13.15 -30.94 -14.69
N MET A 299 -12.04 -30.52 -15.29
CA MET A 299 -10.89 -29.99 -14.55
C MET A 299 -11.25 -28.73 -13.77
N ALA A 300 -11.98 -27.79 -14.38
CA ALA A 300 -12.40 -26.56 -13.72
C ALA A 300 -13.35 -26.84 -12.55
N ASP A 301 -14.35 -27.70 -12.73
CA ASP A 301 -15.28 -28.10 -11.68
C ASP A 301 -14.56 -28.87 -10.55
N ALA A 302 -13.56 -29.71 -10.88
CA ALA A 302 -12.73 -30.41 -9.89
C ALA A 302 -11.86 -29.46 -9.07
N LEU A 303 -11.22 -28.49 -9.73
CA LEU A 303 -10.44 -27.46 -9.06
C LEU A 303 -11.32 -26.61 -8.15
N GLN A 304 -12.49 -26.19 -8.63
CA GLN A 304 -13.46 -25.45 -7.83
C GLN A 304 -13.88 -26.23 -6.59
N LEU A 305 -14.23 -27.52 -6.75
CA LEU A 305 -14.59 -28.40 -5.63
C LEU A 305 -13.53 -28.37 -4.54
N VAL A 306 -12.26 -28.55 -4.90
CA VAL A 306 -11.15 -28.58 -3.93
C VAL A 306 -10.88 -27.20 -3.32
N GLN A 307 -10.96 -26.13 -4.10
CA GLN A 307 -10.73 -24.77 -3.60
C GLN A 307 -11.79 -24.34 -2.57
N GLU A 308 -13.07 -24.64 -2.83
CA GLU A 308 -14.21 -24.08 -2.09
C GLU A 308 -14.73 -24.99 -0.98
N GLU A 309 -14.64 -26.32 -1.14
CA GLU A 309 -15.16 -27.29 -0.15
C GLU A 309 -14.12 -27.75 0.87
N VAL A 310 -12.85 -27.32 0.72
CA VAL A 310 -11.75 -27.66 1.63
C VAL A 310 -10.98 -26.41 2.00
N ARG A 311 -11.03 -26.03 3.28
CA ARG A 311 -10.30 -24.87 3.81
C ARG A 311 -8.80 -25.14 3.86
N TYR A 312 -7.99 -24.17 3.46
CA TYR A 312 -6.55 -24.27 3.66
C TYR A 312 -6.20 -24.20 5.16
N GLN A 313 -5.41 -25.17 5.63
CA GLN A 313 -4.88 -25.21 6.98
C GLN A 313 -3.51 -25.90 6.93
N LEU A 314 -2.44 -25.23 7.34
CA LEU A 314 -1.10 -25.81 7.29
C LEU A 314 -0.99 -26.91 8.36
N MET A 315 -0.67 -28.12 7.92
CA MET A 315 -0.55 -29.30 8.78
C MET A 315 0.84 -29.92 8.60
N ALA A 316 1.74 -29.65 9.56
CA ALA A 316 3.13 -30.12 9.52
C ALA A 316 3.48 -31.14 10.62
N LEU A 317 2.47 -31.70 11.30
CA LEU A 317 2.65 -32.68 12.38
C LEU A 317 3.37 -33.96 11.92
N ASP A 318 4.27 -34.47 12.76
CA ASP A 318 4.99 -35.74 12.61
C ASP A 318 5.81 -35.91 11.32
N THR A 319 5.21 -36.40 10.24
CA THR A 319 5.83 -36.49 8.91
C THR A 319 5.19 -35.51 7.92
N GLY A 320 4.26 -34.71 8.41
CA GLY A 320 3.43 -33.76 7.67
C GLY A 320 4.20 -32.61 7.06
N ASN A 321 5.51 -32.45 7.29
CA ASN A 321 6.33 -31.54 6.49
C ASN A 321 6.26 -31.89 5.00
N TYR A 322 6.27 -33.19 4.67
CA TYR A 322 6.35 -33.69 3.30
C TYR A 322 5.26 -34.71 2.94
N MET A 323 4.68 -35.40 3.93
CA MET A 323 3.65 -36.40 3.71
C MET A 323 2.27 -35.74 3.56
N PRO A 324 1.51 -36.03 2.48
CA PRO A 324 0.14 -35.52 2.33
C PRO A 324 -0.86 -36.27 3.22
N GLN A 325 -1.89 -35.55 3.67
CA GLN A 325 -3.08 -36.16 4.29
C GLN A 325 -3.88 -36.95 3.23
N PRO A 326 -4.38 -38.16 3.52
CA PRO A 326 -5.17 -38.95 2.57
C PRO A 326 -6.42 -38.22 2.04
N PRO A 327 -6.79 -38.38 0.75
CA PRO A 327 -7.94 -37.69 0.15
C PRO A 327 -9.27 -37.88 0.89
N ALA A 328 -9.59 -39.11 1.31
CA ALA A 328 -10.83 -39.41 2.05
C ALA A 328 -10.88 -38.68 3.40
N GLU A 329 -9.74 -38.59 4.09
CA GLU A 329 -9.62 -37.87 5.35
C GLU A 329 -9.72 -36.35 5.14
N THR A 330 -9.09 -35.80 4.10
CA THR A 330 -9.24 -34.38 3.72
C THR A 330 -10.67 -34.01 3.40
N TRP A 331 -11.37 -34.86 2.66
CA TRP A 331 -12.78 -34.66 2.36
C TRP A 331 -13.66 -34.72 3.61
N GLN A 332 -13.40 -35.68 4.51
CA GLN A 332 -14.14 -35.80 5.77
C GLN A 332 -13.90 -34.60 6.70
N LYS A 333 -12.64 -34.15 6.82
CA LYS A 333 -12.25 -33.05 7.70
C LYS A 333 -12.61 -31.67 7.17
N ARG A 334 -12.74 -31.50 5.85
CA ARG A 334 -12.98 -30.21 5.17
C ARG A 334 -11.87 -29.17 5.36
N TYR A 335 -10.68 -29.61 5.75
CA TYR A 335 -9.48 -28.78 5.76
C TYR A 335 -8.22 -29.60 5.45
N GLY A 336 -7.20 -28.92 4.93
CA GLY A 336 -5.89 -29.50 4.62
C GLY A 336 -4.93 -28.47 4.03
N ASP A 337 -3.65 -28.82 3.96
CA ASP A 337 -2.60 -27.96 3.42
C ASP A 337 -2.41 -28.16 1.90
N CYS A 338 -1.35 -27.59 1.33
CA CYS A 338 -1.04 -27.71 -0.09
C CYS A 338 -0.91 -29.17 -0.55
N LYS A 339 -0.29 -30.03 0.26
CA LYS A 339 -0.09 -31.44 -0.03
C LYS A 339 -1.41 -32.20 -0.01
N ALA A 340 -2.22 -31.99 1.02
CA ALA A 340 -3.54 -32.60 1.18
C ALA A 340 -4.50 -32.22 0.04
N LYS A 341 -4.54 -30.94 -0.33
CA LYS A 341 -5.39 -30.45 -1.43
C LYS A 341 -4.89 -30.94 -2.80
N THR A 342 -3.56 -31.08 -2.97
CA THR A 342 -2.96 -31.65 -4.19
C THR A 342 -3.38 -33.11 -4.41
N VAL A 343 -3.19 -33.98 -3.41
CA VAL A 343 -3.56 -35.40 -3.57
C VAL A 343 -5.07 -35.60 -3.69
N LEU A 344 -5.88 -34.76 -3.02
CA LEU A 344 -7.32 -34.77 -3.20
C LEU A 344 -7.71 -34.41 -4.64
N LEU A 345 -7.15 -33.33 -5.18
CA LEU A 345 -7.41 -32.90 -6.56
C LEU A 345 -6.99 -33.97 -7.57
N MET A 346 -5.79 -34.56 -7.40
CA MET A 346 -5.34 -35.67 -8.26
C MET A 346 -6.28 -36.88 -8.19
N ALA A 347 -6.77 -37.25 -7.00
CA ALA A 347 -7.71 -38.36 -6.85
C ALA A 347 -9.04 -38.09 -7.56
N VAL A 348 -9.55 -36.86 -7.45
CA VAL A 348 -10.77 -36.40 -8.16
C VAL A 348 -10.56 -36.45 -9.67
N LEU A 349 -9.46 -35.88 -10.18
CA LEU A 349 -9.14 -35.87 -11.62
C LEU A 349 -8.99 -37.28 -12.19
N LYS A 350 -8.32 -38.17 -11.45
CA LYS A 350 -8.16 -39.57 -11.85
C LYS A 350 -9.50 -40.29 -11.99
N ARG A 351 -10.43 -40.13 -11.04
CA ARG A 351 -11.79 -40.69 -11.16
C ARG A 351 -12.56 -40.10 -12.34
N LEU A 352 -12.29 -38.85 -12.72
CA LEU A 352 -12.86 -38.21 -13.92
C LEU A 352 -12.19 -38.64 -15.23
N GLY A 353 -11.17 -39.51 -15.18
CA GLY A 353 -10.43 -40.00 -16.35
C GLY A 353 -9.37 -39.03 -16.85
N ILE A 354 -8.85 -38.16 -15.98
CA ILE A 354 -7.88 -37.12 -16.32
C ILE A 354 -6.55 -37.42 -15.64
N GLU A 355 -5.52 -37.66 -16.44
CA GLU A 355 -4.17 -37.89 -15.97
C GLU A 355 -3.57 -36.61 -15.39
N SER A 356 -2.97 -36.74 -14.21
CA SER A 356 -2.38 -35.62 -13.48
C SER A 356 -1.23 -36.08 -12.58
N GLU A 357 -0.33 -35.16 -12.28
CA GLU A 357 0.83 -35.40 -11.41
C GLU A 357 1.07 -34.23 -10.45
N PRO A 358 1.72 -34.47 -9.30
CA PRO A 358 2.08 -33.40 -8.38
C PRO A 358 3.35 -32.70 -8.85
N VAL A 359 3.42 -31.39 -8.62
CA VAL A 359 4.57 -30.54 -8.96
C VAL A 359 4.96 -29.70 -7.76
N LEU A 360 6.24 -29.76 -7.37
CA LEU A 360 6.81 -28.93 -6.31
C LEU A 360 7.17 -27.55 -6.87
N ALA A 361 6.93 -26.52 -6.08
CA ALA A 361 7.15 -25.12 -6.43
C ALA A 361 7.77 -24.34 -5.28
N ASN A 362 8.39 -23.21 -5.63
CA ASN A 362 8.72 -22.18 -4.65
C ASN A 362 7.89 -20.93 -4.94
N THR A 363 7.10 -20.48 -3.97
CA THR A 363 6.17 -19.35 -4.11
C THR A 363 6.86 -18.00 -4.26
N LYS A 364 8.15 -17.89 -3.90
CA LYS A 364 8.88 -16.61 -3.88
C LYS A 364 10.17 -16.61 -4.70
N ARG A 365 10.81 -17.77 -4.85
CA ARG A 365 12.14 -17.87 -5.46
C ARG A 365 12.08 -17.96 -6.98
N GLY A 366 10.93 -18.30 -7.58
CA GLY A 366 10.80 -18.29 -9.03
C GLY A 366 11.87 -19.13 -9.73
N ASP A 367 12.62 -18.48 -10.61
CA ASP A 367 13.77 -19.07 -11.31
C ASP A 367 15.04 -19.23 -10.46
N ALA A 368 15.12 -18.60 -9.29
CA ALA A 368 16.26 -18.74 -8.37
C ALA A 368 16.38 -20.16 -7.79
N VAL A 369 15.39 -21.04 -7.98
CA VAL A 369 15.50 -22.47 -7.63
C VAL A 369 16.68 -23.12 -8.37
N ASP A 370 16.99 -22.69 -9.60
CA ASP A 370 18.15 -23.17 -10.38
C ASP A 370 19.49 -22.94 -9.64
N THR A 371 19.52 -21.91 -8.77
CA THR A 371 20.70 -21.55 -8.00
C THR A 371 20.88 -22.41 -6.75
N MET A 372 19.91 -23.26 -6.38
CA MET A 372 19.99 -24.14 -5.20
C MET A 372 20.63 -25.50 -5.55
N PRO A 373 21.18 -26.24 -4.58
CA PRO A 373 21.43 -27.66 -4.76
C PRO A 373 20.09 -28.42 -4.79
N ALA A 374 20.07 -29.60 -5.42
CA ALA A 374 18.88 -30.44 -5.43
C ALA A 374 18.51 -30.80 -3.98
N ALA A 375 17.33 -30.39 -3.52
CA ALA A 375 16.86 -30.66 -2.16
C ALA A 375 15.35 -30.37 -2.06
N PRO A 376 14.57 -31.16 -1.30
CA PRO A 376 13.19 -30.82 -0.98
C PRO A 376 13.01 -29.43 -0.36
N LEU A 377 13.97 -28.96 0.45
CA LEU A 377 13.91 -27.62 1.06
C LEU A 377 13.90 -26.46 0.05
N ALA A 378 14.24 -26.70 -1.23
CA ALA A 378 14.16 -25.68 -2.27
C ALA A 378 12.71 -25.27 -2.60
N PHE A 379 11.74 -26.09 -2.19
CA PHE A 379 10.32 -25.91 -2.47
C PHE A 379 9.54 -25.65 -1.18
N ASP A 380 8.56 -24.76 -1.24
CA ASP A 380 7.67 -24.42 -0.13
C ASP A 380 6.18 -24.70 -0.46
N HIS A 381 5.91 -25.21 -1.66
CA HIS A 381 4.56 -25.46 -2.17
C HIS A 381 4.49 -26.68 -3.08
N VAL A 382 3.29 -27.26 -3.19
CA VAL A 382 2.98 -28.34 -4.14
C VAL A 382 1.59 -28.14 -4.70
N PHE A 383 1.43 -28.42 -6.00
CA PHE A 383 0.17 -28.31 -6.71
C PHE A 383 0.09 -29.34 -7.85
N VAL A 384 -0.94 -29.27 -8.71
CA VAL A 384 -1.21 -30.29 -9.73
C VAL A 384 -0.88 -29.80 -11.13
N ARG A 385 -0.22 -30.65 -11.92
CA ARG A 385 -0.11 -30.52 -13.38
C ARG A 385 -0.97 -31.60 -14.04
N ALA A 386 -1.90 -31.21 -14.90
CA ALA A 386 -2.67 -32.14 -15.72
C ALA A 386 -2.28 -31.99 -17.20
N GLU A 387 -2.29 -33.09 -17.95
CA GLU A 387 -2.02 -33.06 -19.40
C GLU A 387 -3.24 -33.57 -20.17
N LEU A 388 -3.64 -32.80 -21.18
CA LEU A 388 -4.75 -33.15 -22.05
C LEU A 388 -4.43 -32.75 -23.49
N ALA A 389 -4.40 -33.73 -24.40
CA ALA A 389 -4.13 -33.53 -25.82
C ALA A 389 -2.86 -32.69 -26.12
N GLY A 390 -1.82 -32.82 -25.28
CA GLY A 390 -0.56 -32.08 -25.41
C GLY A 390 -0.54 -30.68 -24.77
N GLU A 391 -1.64 -30.20 -24.21
CA GLU A 391 -1.71 -28.97 -23.40
C GLU A 391 -1.51 -29.31 -21.90
N SER A 392 -0.66 -28.53 -21.22
CA SER A 392 -0.48 -28.62 -19.76
C SER A 392 -1.37 -27.60 -19.03
N PHE A 393 -2.09 -28.07 -18.02
CA PHE A 393 -2.91 -27.29 -17.11
C PHE A 393 -2.27 -27.27 -15.72
N TRP A 394 -2.24 -26.09 -15.09
CA TRP A 394 -1.51 -25.83 -13.85
C TRP A 394 -2.50 -25.47 -12.74
N LEU A 395 -2.90 -26.49 -11.98
CA LEU A 395 -4.08 -26.45 -11.12
C LEU A 395 -3.66 -26.33 -9.65
N ASP A 396 -3.80 -25.12 -9.08
CA ASP A 396 -3.50 -24.88 -7.66
C ASP A 396 -4.75 -24.99 -6.78
N GLY A 397 -4.89 -26.13 -6.11
CA GLY A 397 -6.01 -26.38 -5.19
C GLY A 397 -6.00 -25.50 -3.93
N THR A 398 -4.91 -24.78 -3.64
CA THR A 398 -4.84 -23.88 -2.48
C THR A 398 -5.32 -22.46 -2.76
N GLY A 399 -5.44 -22.11 -4.04
CA GLY A 399 -6.03 -20.84 -4.46
C GLY A 399 -7.54 -20.77 -4.19
N LEU A 400 -8.14 -19.66 -4.61
CA LEU A 400 -9.58 -19.42 -4.54
C LEU A 400 -10.08 -18.73 -5.80
N GLY A 401 -11.34 -18.98 -6.14
CA GLY A 401 -12.06 -18.27 -7.20
C GLY A 401 -11.73 -18.73 -8.63
N ALA A 402 -11.02 -19.84 -8.82
CA ALA A 402 -10.78 -20.38 -10.15
C ALA A 402 -12.08 -20.90 -10.77
N ARG A 403 -12.33 -20.54 -12.03
CA ARG A 403 -13.44 -21.00 -12.86
C ARG A 403 -12.93 -21.51 -14.21
N LEU A 404 -13.85 -21.91 -15.08
CA LEU A 404 -13.52 -22.38 -16.42
C LEU A 404 -12.66 -21.38 -17.22
N GLU A 405 -12.90 -20.08 -17.04
CA GLU A 405 -12.14 -19.01 -17.71
C GLU A 405 -10.67 -18.94 -17.23
N ASP A 406 -10.39 -19.41 -16.02
CA ASP A 406 -9.09 -19.34 -15.37
C ASP A 406 -8.28 -20.63 -15.50
N ILE A 407 -8.89 -21.70 -16.02
CA ILE A 407 -8.29 -23.04 -15.97
C ILE A 407 -6.96 -23.13 -16.74
N ARG A 408 -6.75 -22.18 -17.65
CA ARG A 408 -5.51 -22.02 -18.43
C ARG A 408 -4.56 -20.98 -17.84
N ASP A 409 -4.89 -20.33 -16.72
CA ASP A 409 -3.94 -19.43 -16.08
C ASP A 409 -2.75 -20.23 -15.52
N VAL A 410 -1.59 -19.58 -15.44
CA VAL A 410 -0.33 -20.23 -15.07
C VAL A 410 0.23 -19.52 -13.85
N PRO A 411 0.37 -20.21 -12.69
CA PRO A 411 0.98 -19.63 -11.50
C PRO A 411 2.42 -19.16 -11.75
N ARG A 412 2.82 -18.08 -11.07
CA ARG A 412 4.14 -17.43 -11.22
C ARG A 412 5.28 -18.11 -10.46
N PHE A 413 5.30 -19.44 -10.41
CA PHE A 413 6.34 -20.18 -9.68
C PHE A 413 7.66 -20.31 -10.44
N GLY A 414 7.68 -20.00 -11.74
CA GLY A 414 8.91 -19.97 -12.57
C GLY A 414 9.47 -21.37 -12.85
N ARG A 415 10.07 -22.01 -11.85
CA ARG A 415 10.63 -23.37 -11.90
C ARG A 415 9.86 -24.31 -10.98
N VAL A 416 9.52 -25.49 -11.50
CA VAL A 416 8.84 -26.55 -10.74
C VAL A 416 9.47 -27.90 -10.96
N LEU A 417 9.29 -28.82 -10.02
CA LEU A 417 9.75 -30.20 -10.12
C LEU A 417 8.55 -31.16 -10.14
N PRO A 418 8.25 -31.82 -11.27
CA PRO A 418 7.30 -32.93 -11.29
C PRO A 418 7.74 -34.06 -10.38
N ILE A 419 6.81 -34.61 -9.60
CA ILE A 419 7.08 -35.73 -8.71
C ILE A 419 6.76 -37.04 -9.46
N ARG A 420 7.81 -37.75 -9.91
CA ARG A 420 7.71 -38.99 -10.71
C ARG A 420 8.59 -40.09 -10.14
N ALA A 421 8.09 -41.32 -10.16
CA ALA A 421 8.84 -42.49 -9.69
C ALA A 421 10.12 -42.76 -10.51
N ALA A 422 10.11 -42.42 -11.81
CA ALA A 422 11.29 -42.52 -12.68
C ALA A 422 12.30 -41.36 -12.47
N GLY A 423 11.98 -40.39 -11.62
CA GLY A 423 12.68 -39.11 -11.51
C GLY A 423 12.21 -38.09 -12.56
N ALA A 424 12.49 -36.81 -12.30
CA ALA A 424 12.21 -35.69 -13.20
C ALA A 424 13.25 -34.57 -13.04
N GLU A 425 13.40 -33.76 -14.07
CA GLU A 425 14.16 -32.52 -14.02
C GLU A 425 13.24 -31.31 -13.75
N LEU A 426 13.84 -30.17 -13.41
CA LEU A 426 13.12 -28.91 -13.29
C LEU A 426 12.46 -28.53 -14.63
N LEU A 427 11.20 -28.12 -14.57
CA LEU A 427 10.44 -27.57 -15.69
C LEU A 427 10.25 -26.06 -15.51
N SER A 428 10.27 -25.34 -16.64
CA SER A 428 9.84 -23.95 -16.69
C SER A 428 8.33 -23.85 -16.87
N LEU A 429 7.68 -22.98 -16.09
CA LEU A 429 6.30 -22.62 -16.35
C LEU A 429 6.22 -21.62 -17.51
N PRO A 430 5.26 -21.78 -18.43
CA PRO A 430 5.06 -20.81 -19.49
C PRO A 430 4.58 -19.47 -18.91
N VAL A 431 5.08 -18.39 -19.47
CA VAL A 431 4.71 -17.04 -19.07
C VAL A 431 3.65 -16.49 -20.03
N ARG A 432 2.44 -16.25 -19.52
CA ARG A 432 1.34 -15.65 -20.29
C ARG A 432 0.45 -14.76 -19.41
N ALA A 433 -0.24 -13.82 -20.06
CA ALA A 433 -1.30 -13.05 -19.42
C ALA A 433 -2.50 -13.95 -19.08
N ASN A 434 -3.23 -13.59 -18.02
CA ASN A 434 -4.41 -14.34 -17.59
C ASN A 434 -5.55 -14.26 -18.61
N GLY A 435 -6.37 -15.31 -18.67
CA GLY A 435 -7.45 -15.45 -19.65
C GLY A 435 -8.57 -14.43 -19.45
N ARG A 436 -8.99 -14.19 -18.21
CA ARG A 436 -10.01 -13.19 -17.86
C ARG A 436 -9.38 -11.89 -17.35
N PHE A 437 -10.16 -10.81 -17.35
CA PHE A 437 -9.79 -9.57 -16.68
C PHE A 437 -9.82 -9.74 -15.15
N GLY A 438 -8.70 -9.45 -14.48
CA GLY A 438 -8.65 -9.34 -13.02
C GLY A 438 -9.42 -8.11 -12.51
N THR A 439 -9.47 -7.05 -13.33
CA THR A 439 -10.25 -5.84 -13.05
C THR A 439 -10.95 -5.35 -14.32
N ASP A 440 -12.26 -5.17 -14.27
CA ASP A 440 -13.05 -4.65 -15.38
C ASP A 440 -14.04 -3.61 -14.87
N ALA A 441 -13.87 -2.37 -15.32
CA ALA A 441 -14.50 -1.20 -14.74
C ALA A 441 -15.24 -0.34 -15.76
N ASP A 442 -16.39 0.14 -15.35
CA ASP A 442 -17.25 1.05 -16.10
C ASP A 442 -17.50 2.30 -15.25
N LEU A 443 -17.00 3.44 -15.71
CA LEU A 443 -17.27 4.75 -15.11
C LEU A 443 -18.17 5.54 -16.05
N ALA A 444 -19.35 5.94 -15.61
CA ALA A 444 -20.20 6.89 -16.31
C ALA A 444 -20.21 8.20 -15.53
N ILE A 445 -19.67 9.27 -16.11
CA ILE A 445 -19.58 10.61 -15.51
C ILE A 445 -20.34 11.62 -16.36
N ASP A 446 -21.14 12.47 -15.73
CA ASP A 446 -22.05 13.39 -16.41
C ASP A 446 -21.63 14.86 -16.23
N HIS A 447 -21.00 15.43 -17.27
CA HIS A 447 -20.61 16.84 -17.33
C HIS A 447 -21.68 17.71 -18.01
N SER A 448 -22.90 17.22 -18.26
CA SER A 448 -23.94 18.03 -18.92
C SER A 448 -24.33 19.29 -18.12
N ALA A 449 -24.01 19.33 -16.83
CA ALA A 449 -24.18 20.49 -15.97
C ALA A 449 -23.11 21.59 -16.16
N GLY A 450 -22.18 21.45 -17.12
CA GLY A 450 -21.15 22.46 -17.38
C GLY A 450 -19.95 22.37 -16.43
N PRO A 451 -18.95 23.24 -16.62
CA PRO A 451 -17.69 23.23 -15.88
C PRO A 451 -17.82 23.75 -14.44
N HIS A 452 -18.87 24.50 -14.13
CA HIS A 452 -19.04 25.16 -12.83
C HIS A 452 -19.81 24.34 -11.80
N LEU A 453 -20.36 23.20 -12.21
CA LEU A 453 -21.19 22.34 -11.37
C LEU A 453 -20.55 20.96 -11.18
N PRO A 454 -20.75 20.35 -10.00
CA PRO A 454 -20.27 18.99 -9.76
C PRO A 454 -20.88 17.97 -10.73
N SER A 455 -20.09 16.97 -11.11
CA SER A 455 -20.47 15.96 -12.10
C SER A 455 -20.86 14.65 -11.40
N PRO A 456 -22.14 14.24 -11.42
CA PRO A 456 -22.54 12.97 -10.86
C PRO A 456 -21.98 11.82 -11.68
N PHE A 457 -21.64 10.72 -11.02
CA PHE A 457 -21.11 9.53 -11.67
C PHE A 457 -21.68 8.24 -11.09
N THR A 458 -21.61 7.18 -11.89
CA THR A 458 -21.72 5.79 -11.43
C THR A 458 -20.45 5.06 -11.82
N LEU A 459 -19.78 4.46 -10.84
CA LEU A 459 -18.62 3.60 -11.03
C LEU A 459 -19.03 2.17 -10.71
N LYS A 460 -18.83 1.24 -11.64
CA LYS A 460 -19.03 -0.19 -11.44
C LYS A 460 -17.73 -0.93 -11.73
N VAL A 461 -17.14 -1.55 -10.72
CA VAL A 461 -15.91 -2.32 -10.84
C VAL A 461 -16.17 -3.79 -10.57
N ARG A 462 -15.70 -4.65 -11.46
CA ARG A 462 -15.83 -6.11 -11.39
C ARG A 462 -14.44 -6.70 -11.23
N TYR A 463 -14.24 -7.43 -10.14
CA TYR A 463 -13.02 -8.16 -9.85
C TYR A 463 -13.27 -9.65 -10.12
N GLY A 464 -12.35 -10.29 -10.85
CA GLY A 464 -12.46 -11.69 -11.26
C GLY A 464 -11.67 -12.64 -10.36
N GLY A 465 -12.35 -13.70 -9.88
CA GLY A 465 -11.85 -14.88 -9.16
C GLY A 465 -10.66 -14.69 -8.25
N ALA A 466 -9.42 -15.00 -8.63
CA ALA A 466 -8.29 -14.89 -7.68
C ALA A 466 -8.14 -13.45 -7.15
N THR A 467 -8.27 -12.45 -8.03
CA THR A 467 -8.30 -11.04 -7.61
C THR A 467 -9.52 -10.76 -6.73
N ALA A 468 -10.70 -11.26 -7.10
CA ALA A 468 -11.92 -11.11 -6.30
C ALA A 468 -11.77 -11.70 -4.89
N ALA A 469 -11.18 -12.89 -4.78
CA ALA A 469 -10.94 -13.57 -3.50
C ALA A 469 -9.95 -12.81 -2.61
N GLN A 470 -9.03 -12.05 -3.21
CA GLN A 470 -8.04 -11.23 -2.49
C GLN A 470 -8.61 -9.89 -2.01
N VAL A 471 -9.38 -9.18 -2.85
CA VAL A 471 -9.80 -7.80 -2.56
C VAL A 471 -11.21 -7.67 -2.01
N ARG A 472 -12.03 -8.72 -2.08
CA ARG A 472 -13.41 -8.69 -1.60
C ARG A 472 -13.49 -8.48 -0.10
N VAL A 473 -14.21 -7.44 0.30
CA VAL A 473 -14.68 -7.22 1.68
C VAL A 473 -15.83 -8.18 1.96
N LYS A 474 -15.83 -8.86 3.11
CA LYS A 474 -16.88 -9.83 3.44
C LYS A 474 -18.10 -9.07 3.94
N GLU A 475 -19.28 -9.51 3.54
CA GLU A 475 -20.53 -8.82 3.89
C GLU A 475 -21.10 -9.40 5.20
N ASP A 476 -20.35 -9.28 6.30
CA ASP A 476 -20.86 -9.47 7.66
C ASP A 476 -20.94 -8.11 8.40
N GLY A 477 -21.90 -7.95 9.31
CA GLY A 477 -22.45 -6.64 9.73
C GLY A 477 -21.48 -5.61 10.32
N GLU A 478 -20.24 -5.96 10.66
CA GLU A 478 -19.21 -5.02 11.14
C GLU A 478 -18.40 -4.36 10.00
N GLU A 479 -18.57 -4.80 8.74
CA GLU A 479 -17.71 -4.43 7.61
C GLU A 479 -18.28 -3.38 6.63
N GLU A 480 -19.45 -2.81 6.89
CA GLU A 480 -20.03 -1.73 6.06
C GLU A 480 -19.07 -0.53 5.94
N GLU A 481 -18.38 -0.20 7.04
CA GLU A 481 -17.37 0.85 7.05
C GLU A 481 -16.16 0.51 6.21
N LYS A 482 -15.69 -0.76 6.24
CA LYS A 482 -14.57 -1.21 5.41
C LYS A 482 -14.94 -1.14 3.93
N LEU A 483 -16.16 -1.55 3.57
CA LEU A 483 -16.66 -1.43 2.20
C LEU A 483 -16.73 0.04 1.77
N ARG A 484 -17.19 0.92 2.65
CA ARG A 484 -17.21 2.38 2.40
C ARG A 484 -15.82 2.94 2.17
N THR A 485 -14.86 2.69 3.06
CA THR A 485 -13.46 3.14 2.91
C THR A 485 -12.83 2.59 1.63
N PHE A 486 -13.07 1.31 1.31
CA PHE A 486 -12.63 0.69 0.07
C PHE A 486 -13.24 1.41 -1.16
N ALA A 487 -14.56 1.62 -1.16
CA ALA A 487 -15.28 2.27 -2.24
C ALA A 487 -14.89 3.73 -2.43
N GLU A 488 -14.61 4.47 -1.35
CA GLU A 488 -14.12 5.85 -1.38
C GLU A 488 -12.74 5.93 -2.01
N THR A 489 -11.80 5.08 -1.54
CA THR A 489 -10.44 5.00 -2.09
C THR A 489 -10.47 4.61 -3.56
N MET A 490 -11.29 3.61 -3.90
CA MET A 490 -11.52 3.19 -5.28
C MET A 490 -12.09 4.34 -6.11
N ALA A 491 -13.19 4.99 -5.71
CA ALA A 491 -13.79 6.08 -6.47
C ALA A 491 -12.80 7.25 -6.67
N LYS A 492 -12.07 7.64 -5.62
CA LYS A 492 -11.06 8.71 -5.66
C LYS A 492 -9.96 8.45 -6.69
N ASN A 493 -9.51 7.20 -6.82
CA ASN A 493 -8.50 6.84 -7.82
C ASN A 493 -9.00 6.99 -9.27
N TRP A 494 -10.31 6.95 -9.49
CA TRP A 494 -10.93 7.02 -10.82
C TRP A 494 -11.45 8.42 -11.16
N THR A 495 -11.95 9.17 -10.18
CA THR A 495 -12.63 10.46 -10.39
C THR A 495 -11.90 11.64 -9.76
N GLY A 496 -10.82 11.42 -9.01
CA GLY A 496 -10.11 12.46 -8.28
C GLY A 496 -10.89 12.90 -7.04
N SER A 497 -11.13 14.21 -6.90
CA SER A 497 -11.94 14.72 -5.78
C SER A 497 -13.38 14.25 -5.92
N THR A 498 -13.89 13.56 -4.90
CA THR A 498 -15.17 12.86 -4.97
C THR A 498 -15.88 12.79 -3.64
N THR A 499 -17.20 12.71 -3.72
CA THR A 499 -18.11 12.38 -2.62
C THR A 499 -18.96 11.20 -3.06
N ILE A 500 -18.99 10.11 -2.29
CA ILE A 500 -19.77 8.91 -2.65
C ILE A 500 -21.04 8.78 -1.80
N GLY A 501 -22.08 8.23 -2.40
CA GLY A 501 -23.22 7.69 -1.67
C GLY A 501 -22.93 6.32 -1.09
N GLN A 502 -23.96 5.62 -0.63
CA GLN A 502 -23.82 4.27 -0.10
C GLN A 502 -23.34 3.30 -1.20
N PRO A 503 -22.17 2.65 -1.05
CA PRO A 503 -21.72 1.66 -2.02
C PRO A 503 -22.54 0.38 -1.90
N VAL A 504 -22.71 -0.31 -3.03
CA VAL A 504 -23.35 -1.62 -3.10
C VAL A 504 -22.35 -2.63 -3.64
N ALA A 505 -22.12 -3.69 -2.88
CA ALA A 505 -21.31 -4.83 -3.29
C ALA A 505 -22.20 -6.05 -3.54
N SER A 506 -21.74 -6.95 -4.41
CA SER A 506 -22.35 -8.26 -4.61
C SER A 506 -21.30 -9.23 -5.10
N TYR A 507 -21.40 -10.49 -4.69
CA TYR A 507 -20.54 -11.56 -5.17
C TYR A 507 -21.36 -12.61 -5.91
N ASP A 508 -20.99 -12.89 -7.16
CA ASP A 508 -21.51 -14.03 -7.91
C ASP A 508 -20.60 -15.26 -7.65
N PRO A 509 -21.05 -16.24 -6.85
CA PRO A 509 -20.27 -17.45 -6.60
C PRO A 509 -20.21 -18.38 -7.82
N LYS A 510 -21.07 -18.23 -8.83
CA LYS A 510 -20.99 -19.07 -10.03
C LYS A 510 -19.80 -18.67 -10.89
N ASP A 511 -19.62 -17.37 -11.11
CA ASP A 511 -18.56 -16.84 -11.98
C ASP A 511 -17.34 -16.33 -11.19
N ALA A 512 -17.39 -16.39 -9.87
CA ALA A 512 -16.40 -15.86 -8.93
C ALA A 512 -16.12 -14.36 -9.14
N VAL A 513 -17.16 -13.58 -9.48
CA VAL A 513 -17.02 -12.15 -9.74
C VAL A 513 -17.54 -11.35 -8.56
N TRP A 514 -16.69 -10.49 -8.00
CA TRP A 514 -17.12 -9.48 -7.02
C TRP A 514 -17.35 -8.15 -7.72
N THR A 515 -18.55 -7.60 -7.58
CA THR A 515 -18.97 -6.34 -8.20
C THR A 515 -19.20 -5.29 -7.14
N VAL A 516 -18.51 -4.16 -7.23
CA VAL A 516 -18.75 -2.98 -6.40
C VAL A 516 -19.32 -1.87 -7.29
N THR A 517 -20.45 -1.31 -6.89
CA THR A 517 -21.10 -0.19 -7.55
C THR A 517 -21.16 1.00 -6.60
N VAL A 518 -20.75 2.15 -7.11
CA VAL A 518 -20.69 3.40 -6.36
C VAL A 518 -21.36 4.49 -7.18
N ASP A 519 -22.40 5.11 -6.62
CA ASP A 519 -22.90 6.39 -7.12
C ASP A 519 -22.24 7.50 -6.32
N GLY A 520 -21.89 8.59 -7.00
CA GLY A 520 -21.23 9.71 -6.35
C GLY A 520 -21.29 10.99 -7.16
N VAL A 521 -20.59 11.99 -6.64
CA VAL A 521 -20.38 13.28 -7.27
C VAL A 521 -18.88 13.54 -7.30
N SER A 522 -18.38 13.87 -8.47
CA SER A 522 -16.99 14.24 -8.70
C SER A 522 -16.86 15.73 -8.95
N TYR A 523 -15.67 16.27 -8.71
CA TYR A 523 -15.34 17.67 -8.94
C TYR A 523 -14.19 17.75 -9.94
N PRO A 524 -14.49 17.69 -11.24
CA PRO A 524 -13.46 17.80 -12.26
C PRO A 524 -12.78 19.16 -12.18
N ASP A 525 -11.46 19.17 -12.32
CA ASP A 525 -10.65 20.38 -12.31
C ASP A 525 -10.77 21.10 -13.65
N TRP A 526 -11.83 21.91 -13.81
CA TRP A 526 -12.01 22.80 -14.95
C TRP A 526 -11.22 24.08 -14.74
N GLY A 527 -10.04 24.15 -15.35
CA GLY A 527 -9.19 25.34 -15.34
C GLY A 527 -9.66 26.35 -16.38
N PHE A 528 -9.67 27.64 -16.04
CA PHE A 528 -9.85 28.72 -17.00
C PHE A 528 -8.49 29.20 -17.52
N ARG A 529 -8.23 29.04 -18.82
CA ARG A 529 -6.96 29.41 -19.47
C ARG A 529 -7.24 29.96 -20.85
N ASP A 530 -6.58 31.06 -21.19
CA ASP A 530 -6.67 31.72 -22.51
C ASP A 530 -8.11 31.98 -22.99
N GLY A 531 -9.04 32.23 -22.07
CA GLY A 531 -10.45 32.49 -22.38
C GLY A 531 -11.34 31.24 -22.51
N HIS A 532 -10.81 30.06 -22.20
CA HIS A 532 -11.48 28.76 -22.31
C HIS A 532 -11.50 28.02 -20.97
N TYR A 533 -12.55 27.24 -20.73
CA TYR A 533 -12.51 26.22 -19.68
C TYR A 533 -11.97 24.91 -20.27
N GLU A 534 -10.99 24.31 -19.60
CA GLU A 534 -10.45 23.01 -19.96
C GLU A 534 -10.38 22.04 -18.77
N ALA A 535 -10.63 20.75 -19.01
CA ALA A 535 -10.44 19.68 -18.03
C ALA A 535 -9.63 18.53 -18.64
N ALA A 536 -8.64 18.04 -17.90
CA ALA A 536 -7.71 16.99 -18.33
C ALA A 536 -8.00 15.65 -17.62
N TYR A 537 -8.09 14.57 -18.39
CA TYR A 537 -8.37 13.23 -17.90
C TYR A 537 -7.27 12.25 -18.31
N LEU A 538 -6.51 11.79 -17.32
CA LEU A 538 -5.54 10.73 -17.49
C LEU A 538 -6.24 9.37 -17.69
N PRO A 539 -5.59 8.39 -18.35
CA PRO A 539 -6.12 7.04 -18.45
C PRO A 539 -6.40 6.45 -17.07
N ALA A 540 -7.58 5.84 -16.90
CA ALA A 540 -8.01 5.28 -15.63
C ALA A 540 -7.19 4.04 -15.20
N ILE A 541 -6.71 3.26 -16.18
CA ILE A 541 -5.78 2.14 -15.96
C ILE A 541 -4.41 2.52 -16.49
N LYS A 542 -3.40 2.39 -15.63
CA LYS A 542 -1.99 2.63 -15.95
C LYS A 542 -1.21 1.34 -15.75
N ILE A 543 -0.14 1.19 -16.52
CA ILE A 543 0.90 0.19 -16.26
C ILE A 543 2.06 0.93 -15.60
N ASP A 544 2.57 0.36 -14.51
CA ASP A 544 3.75 0.88 -13.83
C ASP A 544 4.99 0.07 -14.24
N PHE A 545 5.85 0.69 -15.06
CA PHE A 545 7.10 0.09 -15.50
C PHE A 545 8.21 1.14 -15.45
N ASP A 546 8.73 1.38 -14.25
CA ASP A 546 9.85 2.30 -13.99
C ASP A 546 11.03 1.66 -13.24
N PRO A 547 11.58 0.51 -13.69
CA PRO A 547 12.70 -0.13 -13.01
C PRO A 547 13.96 0.77 -13.01
N ASP A 548 14.61 0.93 -11.86
CA ASP A 548 15.86 1.69 -11.77
C ASP A 548 17.04 0.87 -12.33
N ARG A 549 17.77 1.45 -13.28
CA ARG A 549 19.00 0.88 -13.88
C ARG A 549 20.11 1.93 -13.99
N SER A 550 20.07 2.96 -13.14
CA SER A 550 20.99 4.10 -13.14
C SER A 550 22.44 3.71 -12.82
N ARG A 551 22.63 2.73 -11.91
CA ARG A 551 23.96 2.26 -11.47
C ARG A 551 24.56 1.27 -12.45
N SER A 552 25.88 1.34 -12.66
CA SER A 552 26.62 0.45 -13.56
C SER A 552 26.41 -1.04 -13.26
N ALA A 553 26.38 -1.40 -11.97
CA ALA A 553 26.13 -2.76 -11.51
C ALA A 553 24.73 -3.29 -11.86
N TRP A 554 23.76 -2.40 -12.12
CA TRP A 554 22.37 -2.78 -12.39
C TRP A 554 22.06 -2.83 -13.89
N ARG A 555 22.87 -2.20 -14.74
CA ARG A 555 22.59 -2.02 -16.18
C ARG A 555 22.40 -3.31 -16.97
N GLN A 556 22.94 -4.44 -16.48
CA GLN A 556 22.83 -5.74 -17.15
C GLN A 556 21.75 -6.64 -16.53
N ILE A 557 21.04 -6.16 -15.51
CA ILE A 557 19.97 -6.92 -14.85
C ILE A 557 18.66 -6.67 -15.62
N PRO A 558 18.02 -7.71 -16.17
CA PRO A 558 16.72 -7.58 -16.85
C PRO A 558 15.64 -7.13 -15.86
N ALA A 559 14.50 -6.69 -16.37
CA ALA A 559 13.37 -6.26 -15.55
C ALA A 559 12.14 -7.14 -15.73
N THR A 560 11.29 -7.26 -14.71
CA THR A 560 10.07 -8.09 -14.71
C THR A 560 8.88 -7.34 -14.13
N ILE A 561 7.67 -7.78 -14.46
CA ILE A 561 6.45 -7.41 -13.75
C ILE A 561 6.02 -8.63 -12.93
N ASP A 562 5.80 -8.43 -11.63
CA ASP A 562 5.71 -9.54 -10.65
C ASP A 562 4.56 -10.51 -10.90
N GLN A 563 3.36 -10.02 -11.23
CA GLN A 563 2.17 -10.86 -11.45
C GLN A 563 1.47 -10.48 -12.76
N PRO A 564 1.14 -11.46 -13.63
CA PRO A 564 0.30 -11.22 -14.78
C PRO A 564 -1.04 -10.65 -14.33
N TRP A 565 -1.37 -9.49 -14.87
CA TRP A 565 -2.61 -8.79 -14.59
C TRP A 565 -3.20 -8.28 -15.88
N THR A 566 -4.50 -8.47 -16.04
CA THR A 566 -5.24 -7.96 -17.18
C THR A 566 -6.38 -7.10 -16.67
N ALA A 567 -6.55 -5.95 -17.29
CA ALA A 567 -7.56 -5.01 -16.86
C ALA A 567 -8.19 -4.26 -18.02
N ARG A 568 -9.44 -3.86 -17.82
CA ARG A 568 -10.20 -3.05 -18.76
C ARG A 568 -10.92 -1.92 -18.04
N SER A 569 -10.89 -0.73 -18.63
CA SER A 569 -11.69 0.41 -18.19
C SER A 569 -12.47 0.99 -19.34
N ARG A 570 -13.72 1.40 -19.09
CA ARG A 570 -14.53 2.21 -19.99
C ARG A 570 -15.04 3.43 -19.24
N VAL A 571 -14.50 4.60 -19.55
CA VAL A 571 -14.94 5.88 -19.01
C VAL A 571 -15.85 6.55 -20.03
N ARG A 572 -17.14 6.59 -19.74
CA ARG A 572 -18.17 7.27 -20.53
C ARG A 572 -18.45 8.65 -19.93
N MET A 573 -18.12 9.69 -20.68
CA MET A 573 -18.36 11.08 -20.31
C MET A 573 -19.53 11.63 -21.12
N THR A 574 -20.56 12.14 -20.45
CA THR A 574 -21.56 12.99 -21.10
C THR A 574 -21.02 14.42 -21.12
N LEU A 575 -20.84 15.00 -22.30
CA LEU A 575 -20.21 16.31 -22.49
C LEU A 575 -21.18 17.47 -22.16
N PRO A 576 -20.66 18.64 -21.74
CA PRO A 576 -21.46 19.86 -21.59
C PRO A 576 -22.23 20.22 -22.86
N ASP A 577 -23.42 20.81 -22.70
CA ASP A 577 -24.23 21.38 -23.79
C ASP A 577 -24.50 20.43 -24.97
N GLY A 578 -24.63 19.14 -24.67
CA GLY A 578 -24.83 18.10 -25.68
C GLY A 578 -23.60 17.90 -26.60
N GLY A 579 -22.42 18.32 -26.15
CA GLY A 579 -21.16 18.31 -26.88
C GLY A 579 -20.95 19.49 -27.82
N LYS A 580 -21.89 20.44 -27.93
CA LYS A 580 -21.73 21.61 -28.79
C LYS A 580 -20.64 22.53 -28.22
N GLY A 581 -19.71 22.96 -29.07
CA GLY A 581 -18.62 23.85 -28.64
C GLY A 581 -17.56 23.17 -27.77
N VAL A 582 -17.54 21.84 -27.68
CA VAL A 582 -16.51 21.08 -26.96
C VAL A 582 -15.53 20.48 -27.96
N SER A 583 -14.25 20.87 -27.91
CA SER A 583 -13.16 20.15 -28.57
C SER A 583 -12.56 19.10 -27.64
N VAL A 584 -12.04 18.02 -28.24
CA VAL A 584 -11.40 16.91 -27.51
C VAL A 584 -9.99 16.77 -28.07
N GLU A 585 -8.99 17.04 -27.24
CA GLU A 585 -7.57 16.94 -27.60
C GLU A 585 -6.95 15.72 -26.94
N GLY A 586 -5.87 15.18 -27.52
CA GLY A 586 -5.18 14.00 -26.97
C GLY A 586 -5.94 12.68 -27.13
N ALA A 587 -6.94 12.64 -28.02
CA ALA A 587 -7.82 11.49 -28.24
C ALA A 587 -7.30 10.46 -29.27
N ASP A 588 -6.07 10.63 -29.77
CA ASP A 588 -5.49 9.67 -30.71
C ASP A 588 -5.38 8.27 -30.07
N PRO A 589 -5.74 7.20 -30.78
CA PRO A 589 -5.57 5.85 -30.26
C PRO A 589 -4.10 5.55 -30.03
N VAL A 590 -3.81 4.85 -28.93
CA VAL A 590 -2.46 4.43 -28.57
C VAL A 590 -2.46 2.92 -28.40
N GLN A 591 -1.53 2.25 -29.06
CA GLN A 591 -1.24 0.83 -28.84
C GLN A 591 0.24 0.69 -28.53
N LEU A 592 0.53 0.24 -27.31
CA LEU A 592 1.86 0.00 -26.80
C LEU A 592 2.03 -1.50 -26.61
N THR A 593 2.98 -2.09 -27.31
CA THR A 593 3.34 -3.50 -27.18
C THR A 593 4.80 -3.58 -26.75
N GLN A 594 5.02 -4.14 -25.57
CA GLN A 594 6.32 -4.42 -24.97
C GLN A 594 6.39 -5.90 -24.60
N THR A 595 7.60 -6.43 -24.39
CA THR A 595 7.79 -7.84 -24.02
C THR A 595 6.95 -8.23 -22.79
N ALA A 596 6.96 -7.39 -21.75
CA ALA A 596 6.26 -7.65 -20.50
C ALA A 596 4.75 -7.32 -20.52
N PHE A 597 4.26 -6.52 -21.48
CA PHE A 597 2.86 -6.07 -21.47
C PHE A 597 2.38 -5.47 -22.80
N THR A 598 1.05 -5.47 -22.97
CA THR A 598 0.34 -4.68 -23.97
C THR A 598 -0.57 -3.67 -23.30
N TRP A 599 -0.63 -2.45 -23.82
CA TRP A 599 -1.54 -1.41 -23.35
C TRP A 599 -2.18 -0.70 -24.54
N GLU A 600 -3.49 -0.69 -24.56
CA GLU A 600 -4.30 -0.13 -25.65
C GLU A 600 -5.25 0.91 -25.10
N ARG A 601 -5.27 2.10 -25.69
CA ARG A 601 -6.24 3.16 -25.41
C ARG A 601 -6.94 3.59 -26.69
N SER A 602 -8.25 3.65 -26.64
CA SER A 602 -9.08 4.14 -27.74
C SER A 602 -10.12 5.12 -27.23
N VAL A 603 -10.26 6.26 -27.90
CA VAL A 603 -11.23 7.29 -27.55
C VAL A 603 -12.23 7.43 -28.69
N THR A 604 -13.52 7.34 -28.39
CA THR A 604 -14.59 7.45 -29.38
C THR A 604 -15.62 8.48 -28.94
N ARG A 605 -16.07 9.32 -29.87
CA ARG A 605 -17.08 10.35 -29.61
C ARG A 605 -18.30 10.12 -30.50
N THR A 606 -19.47 10.03 -29.87
CA THR A 606 -20.77 9.91 -30.56
C THR A 606 -21.71 10.97 -30.00
N GLY A 607 -21.90 12.07 -30.73
CA GLY A 607 -22.72 13.20 -30.30
C GLY A 607 -22.22 13.81 -28.98
N ALA A 608 -23.07 13.74 -27.95
CA ALA A 608 -22.81 14.25 -26.61
C ALA A 608 -21.97 13.29 -25.73
N THR A 609 -21.65 12.09 -26.21
CA THR A 609 -20.97 11.07 -25.40
C THR A 609 -19.56 10.84 -25.90
N LEU A 610 -18.59 10.87 -24.99
CA LEU A 610 -17.21 10.46 -25.20
C LEU A 610 -16.96 9.16 -24.42
N VAL A 611 -16.30 8.17 -25.03
CA VAL A 611 -15.91 6.91 -24.39
C VAL A 611 -14.40 6.75 -24.52
N ASP A 612 -13.70 6.79 -23.39
CA ASP A 612 -12.29 6.44 -23.27
C ASP A 612 -12.18 4.99 -22.76
N GLN A 613 -11.63 4.11 -23.59
CA GLN A 613 -11.42 2.71 -23.23
C GLN A 613 -9.94 2.41 -23.14
N VAL A 614 -9.54 1.75 -22.05
CA VAL A 614 -8.19 1.21 -21.87
C VAL A 614 -8.27 -0.30 -21.68
N ILE A 615 -7.37 -1.04 -22.31
CA ILE A 615 -7.12 -2.46 -22.06
C ILE A 615 -5.63 -2.64 -21.78
N ALA A 616 -5.31 -3.12 -20.58
CA ALA A 616 -3.96 -3.45 -20.15
C ALA A 616 -3.83 -4.97 -19.99
N ARG A 617 -2.72 -5.54 -20.46
CA ARG A 617 -2.38 -6.94 -20.24
C ARG A 617 -0.90 -7.05 -19.93
N GLU A 618 -0.58 -7.48 -18.72
CA GLU A 618 0.77 -7.78 -18.27
C GLU A 618 0.98 -9.28 -18.44
N SER A 619 1.96 -9.64 -19.28
CA SER A 619 2.39 -11.03 -19.44
C SER A 619 3.35 -11.42 -18.32
N GLY A 620 4.08 -10.42 -17.79
CA GLY A 620 5.21 -10.53 -16.85
C GLY A 620 6.45 -11.19 -17.45
N GLN A 621 6.56 -11.28 -18.77
CA GLN A 621 7.83 -11.70 -19.40
C GLN A 621 8.96 -10.75 -18.99
N GLU A 622 10.20 -11.24 -19.01
CA GLU A 622 11.34 -10.41 -18.70
C GLU A 622 11.64 -9.44 -19.85
N VAL A 623 11.90 -8.18 -19.52
CA VAL A 623 12.36 -7.16 -20.44
C VAL A 623 13.89 -7.17 -20.43
N ALA A 624 14.50 -7.36 -21.60
CA ALA A 624 15.94 -7.39 -21.73
C ALA A 624 16.56 -6.04 -21.33
N PRO A 625 17.78 -5.99 -20.74
CA PRO A 625 18.35 -4.74 -20.26
C PRO A 625 18.45 -3.63 -21.32
N ALA A 626 18.70 -4.01 -22.57
CA ALA A 626 18.77 -3.08 -23.71
C ALA A 626 17.42 -2.43 -24.06
N GLU A 627 16.29 -3.04 -23.68
CA GLU A 627 14.93 -2.59 -24.00
C GLU A 627 14.32 -1.74 -22.86
N ILE A 628 14.88 -1.83 -21.64
CA ILE A 628 14.30 -1.21 -20.45
C ILE A 628 14.08 0.30 -20.63
N SER A 629 15.09 1.05 -21.07
CA SER A 629 14.96 2.51 -21.20
C SER A 629 13.91 2.92 -22.23
N LEU A 630 13.76 2.14 -23.32
CA LEU A 630 12.75 2.40 -24.34
C LEU A 630 11.35 2.07 -23.80
N ALA A 631 11.19 0.93 -23.14
CA ALA A 631 9.93 0.52 -22.53
C ALA A 631 9.49 1.51 -21.45
N LYS A 632 10.39 1.95 -20.56
CA LYS A 632 10.13 2.99 -19.55
C LYS A 632 9.61 4.28 -20.17
N LYS A 633 10.32 4.79 -21.17
CA LYS A 633 9.91 6.03 -21.87
C LYS A 633 8.55 5.85 -22.53
N ALA A 634 8.35 4.76 -23.26
CA ALA A 634 7.09 4.50 -23.96
C ALA A 634 5.91 4.36 -22.99
N THR A 635 6.11 3.70 -21.84
CA THR A 635 5.11 3.65 -20.76
C THR A 635 4.80 5.04 -20.24
N ALA A 636 5.82 5.83 -19.87
CA ALA A 636 5.64 7.18 -19.35
C ALA A 636 4.89 8.07 -20.35
N ASP A 637 5.27 8.06 -21.64
CA ASP A 637 4.63 8.82 -22.70
C ASP A 637 3.15 8.39 -22.90
N ALA A 638 2.85 7.09 -22.80
CA ALA A 638 1.48 6.57 -22.97
C ALA A 638 0.56 6.90 -21.77
N VAL A 639 1.01 6.68 -20.53
CA VAL A 639 0.17 6.81 -19.33
C VAL A 639 0.05 8.25 -18.82
N SER A 640 0.93 9.16 -19.25
CA SER A 640 0.92 10.58 -18.88
C SER A 640 0.12 11.46 -19.84
N ARG A 641 -0.36 10.92 -20.97
CA ARG A 641 -1.11 11.70 -21.98
C ARG A 641 -2.58 11.85 -21.59
N PRO A 642 -3.06 13.05 -21.18
CA PRO A 642 -4.46 13.25 -20.88
C PRO A 642 -5.29 13.40 -22.17
N ILE A 643 -6.57 13.05 -22.08
CA ILE A 643 -7.58 13.68 -22.95
C ILE A 643 -7.89 15.04 -22.35
N ARG A 644 -7.96 16.09 -23.18
CA ARG A 644 -8.43 17.40 -22.73
C ARG A 644 -9.78 17.71 -23.36
N LEU A 645 -10.75 18.03 -22.52
CA LEU A 645 -12.01 18.63 -22.95
C LEU A 645 -11.82 20.14 -22.90
N VAL A 646 -11.96 20.83 -24.02
CA VAL A 646 -11.81 22.30 -24.10
C VAL A 646 -13.13 22.89 -24.59
N LEU A 647 -13.68 23.82 -23.81
CA LEU A 647 -14.93 24.52 -24.15
C LEU A 647 -14.63 25.72 -25.04
N ALA A 648 -15.60 26.11 -25.87
CA ALA A 648 -15.49 27.29 -26.72
C ALA A 648 -15.19 28.57 -25.91
N ALA A 649 -14.47 29.50 -26.54
CA ALA A 649 -14.15 30.79 -25.92
C ALA A 649 -15.43 31.53 -25.54
N GLY A 650 -15.38 32.27 -24.43
CA GLY A 650 -16.53 33.06 -23.96
C GLY A 650 -17.69 32.19 -23.47
N TYR A 651 -17.39 30.99 -22.96
CA TYR A 651 -18.36 30.17 -22.23
C TYR A 651 -19.02 30.99 -21.12
N VAL A 652 -20.30 30.71 -20.85
CA VAL A 652 -21.12 31.47 -19.90
C VAL A 652 -20.47 31.54 -18.52
N HIS A 653 -20.54 32.70 -17.86
CA HIS A 653 -19.98 32.87 -16.51
C HIS A 653 -20.71 32.00 -15.49
N ARG A 654 -20.00 31.58 -14.43
CA ARG A 654 -20.52 30.72 -13.37
C ARG A 654 -21.90 31.11 -12.85
N TRP A 655 -22.13 32.37 -12.53
CA TRP A 655 -23.40 32.81 -11.94
C TRP A 655 -24.60 32.81 -12.91
N ASP A 656 -24.35 32.76 -14.22
CA ASP A 656 -25.37 32.60 -15.25
C ASP A 656 -25.50 31.11 -15.60
N ASP A 657 -24.40 30.36 -15.61
CA ASP A 657 -24.39 28.90 -15.83
C ASP A 657 -25.19 28.18 -14.72
N VAL A 658 -24.84 28.43 -13.45
CA VAL A 658 -25.53 27.91 -12.27
C VAL A 658 -27.02 28.23 -12.30
N ALA A 659 -27.38 29.48 -12.63
CA ALA A 659 -28.77 29.90 -12.71
C ALA A 659 -29.54 29.15 -13.81
N SER A 660 -28.94 29.05 -15.01
CA SER A 660 -29.54 28.38 -16.16
C SER A 660 -29.71 26.85 -15.96
N ARG A 661 -28.87 26.24 -15.11
CA ARG A 661 -28.83 24.79 -14.86
C ARG A 661 -29.45 24.36 -13.53
N SER A 662 -30.07 25.29 -12.82
CA SER A 662 -30.72 25.06 -11.52
C SER A 662 -31.75 23.91 -11.53
N SER A 663 -32.38 23.66 -12.68
CA SER A 663 -33.35 22.59 -12.93
C SER A 663 -32.81 21.42 -13.77
N SER A 664 -31.50 21.36 -14.02
CA SER A 664 -30.92 20.32 -14.85
C SER A 664 -31.02 18.92 -14.19
N PRO A 665 -31.27 17.84 -14.96
CA PRO A 665 -31.29 16.49 -14.43
C PRO A 665 -29.97 16.08 -13.75
N SER A 666 -28.84 16.53 -14.29
CA SER A 666 -27.52 16.26 -13.72
C SER A 666 -27.36 16.89 -12.33
N LEU A 667 -27.74 18.17 -12.16
CA LEU A 667 -27.70 18.81 -10.84
C LEU A 667 -28.69 18.16 -9.86
N ALA A 668 -29.88 17.77 -10.31
CA ALA A 668 -30.84 17.05 -9.48
C ALA A 668 -30.26 15.72 -8.97
N ARG A 669 -29.56 14.98 -9.84
CA ARG A 669 -28.86 13.75 -9.47
C ARG A 669 -27.72 14.01 -8.49
N ALA A 670 -26.93 15.07 -8.69
CA ALA A 670 -25.86 15.44 -7.76
C ALA A 670 -26.43 15.74 -6.36
N LYS A 671 -27.47 16.59 -6.26
CA LYS A 671 -28.16 16.90 -4.99
C LYS A 671 -28.66 15.64 -4.29
N ALA A 672 -29.28 14.72 -5.04
CA ALA A 672 -29.80 13.48 -4.49
C ALA A 672 -28.74 12.60 -3.81
N VAL A 673 -27.47 12.64 -4.24
CA VAL A 673 -26.38 11.92 -3.57
C VAL A 673 -26.14 12.48 -2.17
N PHE A 674 -26.05 13.81 -2.01
CA PHE A 674 -25.87 14.43 -0.71
C PHE A 674 -27.10 14.24 0.20
N ASP A 675 -28.31 14.40 -0.36
CA ASP A 675 -29.55 14.27 0.41
C ASP A 675 -29.74 12.83 0.93
N ARG A 676 -29.37 11.81 0.14
CA ARG A 676 -29.33 10.41 0.60
C ARG A 676 -28.30 10.21 1.70
N ARG A 677 -27.08 10.75 1.54
CA ARG A 677 -26.07 10.67 2.61
C ARG A 677 -26.63 11.25 3.92
N ILE A 678 -27.26 12.42 3.89
CA ILE A 678 -27.89 12.98 5.11
C ILE A 678 -28.97 12.04 5.66
N THR A 679 -29.80 11.45 4.79
CA THR A 679 -30.85 10.51 5.21
C THR A 679 -30.29 9.24 5.85
N ASP A 680 -29.17 8.71 5.32
CA ASP A 680 -28.54 7.47 5.77
C ASP A 680 -27.89 7.61 7.16
N LYS A 681 -27.34 8.79 7.49
CA LYS A 681 -26.86 9.14 8.85
C LYS A 681 -27.20 10.60 9.17
N PRO A 682 -28.40 10.87 9.71
CA PRO A 682 -28.87 12.24 9.95
C PRO A 682 -28.17 12.94 11.12
N ASP A 683 -27.44 12.20 11.94
CA ASP A 683 -26.63 12.66 13.07
C ASP A 683 -25.16 12.96 12.70
N ASP A 684 -24.76 12.73 11.45
CA ASP A 684 -23.42 13.00 10.95
C ASP A 684 -23.30 14.44 10.39
N ALA A 685 -22.73 15.33 11.19
CA ALA A 685 -22.57 16.76 10.85
C ALA A 685 -21.76 16.98 9.57
N VAL A 686 -20.81 16.09 9.22
CA VAL A 686 -19.98 16.21 8.01
C VAL A 686 -20.85 16.16 6.74
N ARG A 687 -21.92 15.35 6.75
CA ARG A 687 -22.83 15.21 5.59
C ARG A 687 -23.63 16.48 5.35
N LEU A 688 -23.91 17.24 6.41
CA LEU A 688 -24.55 18.56 6.31
C LEU A 688 -23.56 19.63 5.84
N ASP A 689 -22.30 19.57 6.27
CA ASP A 689 -21.25 20.46 5.77
C ASP A 689 -21.05 20.28 4.25
N ASP A 690 -20.98 19.03 3.79
CA ASP A 690 -20.87 18.70 2.36
C ASP A 690 -22.05 19.28 1.55
N ARG A 691 -23.26 19.24 2.12
CA ARG A 691 -24.46 19.81 1.50
C ARG A 691 -24.49 21.35 1.56
N ALA A 692 -23.94 21.95 2.61
CA ALA A 692 -23.75 23.39 2.73
C ALA A 692 -22.76 23.87 1.66
N TRP A 693 -21.62 23.19 1.52
CA TRP A 693 -20.63 23.46 0.49
C TRP A 693 -21.25 23.40 -0.92
N LEU A 694 -22.07 22.38 -1.24
CA LEU A 694 -22.76 22.32 -2.53
C LEU A 694 -23.66 23.56 -2.73
N SER A 695 -24.33 24.03 -1.68
CA SER A 695 -25.21 25.19 -1.75
C SER A 695 -24.42 26.49 -2.00
N GLU A 696 -23.24 26.62 -1.40
CA GLU A 696 -22.29 27.69 -1.72
C GLU A 696 -21.83 27.61 -3.18
N GLN A 697 -21.57 26.41 -3.71
CA GLN A 697 -21.20 26.26 -5.12
C GLN A 697 -22.29 26.74 -6.07
N LEU A 698 -23.55 26.58 -5.66
CA LEU A 698 -24.76 27.03 -6.35
C LEU A 698 -25.11 28.51 -6.10
N LEU A 699 -24.26 29.25 -5.38
CA LEU A 699 -24.51 30.63 -4.95
C LEU A 699 -25.80 30.80 -4.12
N ASP A 700 -26.28 29.72 -3.51
CA ASP A 700 -27.42 29.70 -2.59
C ASP A 700 -26.91 29.84 -1.15
N TRP A 701 -26.48 31.07 -0.83
CA TRP A 701 -25.88 31.42 0.46
C TRP A 701 -26.83 31.18 1.64
N ALA A 702 -28.14 31.32 1.43
CA ALA A 702 -29.15 31.11 2.46
C ALA A 702 -29.35 29.62 2.76
N ALA A 703 -29.38 28.76 1.74
CA ALA A 703 -29.41 27.32 1.95
C ALA A 703 -28.11 26.83 2.61
N ALA A 704 -26.95 27.34 2.20
CA ALA A 704 -25.67 27.03 2.84
C ALA A 704 -25.68 27.34 4.34
N ASP A 705 -26.17 28.53 4.73
CA ASP A 705 -26.28 28.93 6.14
C ASP A 705 -27.24 28.02 6.93
N THR A 706 -28.32 27.58 6.28
CA THR A 706 -29.27 26.62 6.88
C THR A 706 -28.60 25.29 7.17
N PHE A 707 -27.86 24.72 6.22
CA PHE A 707 -27.17 23.45 6.41
C PHE A 707 -26.03 23.55 7.43
N ARG A 708 -25.20 24.61 7.38
CA ARG A 708 -24.19 24.89 8.40
C ARG A 708 -24.79 25.02 9.79
N SER A 709 -25.95 25.66 9.91
CA SER A 709 -26.65 25.81 11.19
C SER A 709 -27.15 24.48 11.74
N LYS A 710 -27.61 23.57 10.88
CA LYS A 710 -27.96 22.20 11.29
C LYS A 710 -26.71 21.41 11.69
N ALA A 711 -25.60 21.54 10.95
CA ALA A 711 -24.35 20.86 11.27
C ALA A 711 -23.82 21.28 12.65
N ILE A 712 -23.80 22.58 12.95
CA ILE A 712 -23.41 23.13 14.26
C ILE A 712 -24.34 22.66 15.37
N ALA A 713 -25.64 22.49 15.10
CA ALA A 713 -26.58 21.99 16.10
C ALA A 713 -26.34 20.53 16.48
N LEU A 714 -25.75 19.73 15.57
CA LEU A 714 -25.33 18.35 15.84
C LEU A 714 -23.95 18.32 16.52
N ASP A 715 -22.99 19.08 15.99
CA ASP A 715 -21.60 19.12 16.45
C ASP A 715 -20.98 20.50 16.21
N GLY A 716 -21.01 21.34 17.25
CA GLY A 716 -20.57 22.73 17.22
C GLY A 716 -19.06 22.88 17.44
N THR A 717 -18.26 22.65 16.40
CA THR A 717 -16.80 22.85 16.44
C THR A 717 -16.39 24.27 16.09
N ALA A 718 -15.21 24.71 16.56
CA ALA A 718 -14.67 26.03 16.24
C ALA A 718 -14.59 26.25 14.71
N ALA A 719 -14.16 25.23 13.95
CA ALA A 719 -14.09 25.29 12.50
C ALA A 719 -15.46 25.60 11.85
N ARG A 720 -16.53 24.89 12.21
CA ARG A 720 -17.87 25.14 11.65
C ARG A 720 -18.39 26.53 11.97
N TYR A 721 -18.13 27.03 13.18
CA TYR A 721 -18.47 28.41 13.55
C TYR A 721 -17.68 29.43 12.73
N VAL A 722 -16.37 29.22 12.51
CA VAL A 722 -15.55 30.09 11.64
C VAL A 722 -16.08 30.13 10.21
N GLU A 723 -16.46 28.98 9.66
CA GLU A 723 -16.99 28.90 8.31
C GLU A 723 -18.36 29.58 8.19
N ARG A 724 -19.30 29.34 9.14
CA ARG A 724 -20.61 30.01 9.15
C ARG A 724 -20.47 31.52 9.39
N SER A 725 -19.53 31.94 10.23
CA SER A 725 -19.17 33.35 10.42
C SER A 725 -18.77 34.01 9.10
N GLY A 726 -17.84 33.40 8.36
CA GLY A 726 -17.43 33.88 7.03
C GLY A 726 -18.60 34.00 6.05
N LEU A 727 -19.45 32.97 5.97
CA LEU A 727 -20.64 32.95 5.12
C LEU A 727 -21.64 34.07 5.49
N ARG A 728 -21.91 34.27 6.78
CA ARG A 728 -22.81 35.33 7.26
C ARG A 728 -22.23 36.72 7.05
N SER A 729 -20.92 36.90 7.23
CA SER A 729 -20.23 38.16 6.93
C SER A 729 -20.37 38.53 5.45
N LYS A 730 -20.22 37.55 4.56
CA LYS A 730 -20.41 37.68 3.11
C LYS A 730 -21.84 38.06 2.70
N MET A 731 -22.85 37.63 3.48
CA MET A 731 -24.25 38.02 3.31
C MET A 731 -24.60 39.35 4.00
N GLY A 732 -23.63 40.07 4.59
CA GLY A 732 -23.86 41.33 5.32
C GLY A 732 -24.46 41.16 6.72
N ARG A 733 -24.59 39.92 7.22
CA ARG A 733 -25.15 39.60 8.55
C ARG A 733 -24.08 39.74 9.65
N GLN A 734 -23.53 40.94 9.81
CA GLN A 734 -22.33 41.16 10.64
C GLN A 734 -22.52 40.83 12.12
N ALA A 735 -23.68 41.15 12.71
CA ALA A 735 -23.94 40.86 14.12
C ALA A 735 -23.97 39.34 14.40
N GLU A 736 -24.46 38.54 13.45
CA GLU A 736 -24.52 37.08 13.57
C GLU A 736 -23.16 36.46 13.28
N SER A 737 -22.44 37.01 12.31
CA SER A 737 -21.06 36.65 12.00
C SER A 737 -20.13 36.85 13.21
N LEU A 738 -20.25 37.98 13.92
CA LEU A 738 -19.49 38.25 15.15
C LEU A 738 -19.79 37.23 16.25
N LYS A 739 -21.07 36.90 16.46
CA LYS A 739 -21.48 35.88 17.43
C LYS A 739 -20.84 34.52 17.14
N ASP A 740 -20.84 34.11 15.87
CA ASP A 740 -20.21 32.85 15.47
C ASP A 740 -18.70 32.88 15.66
N ALA A 741 -18.03 33.98 15.31
CA ALA A 741 -16.60 34.13 15.54
C ALA A 741 -16.23 34.08 17.03
N GLN A 742 -17.09 34.65 17.89
CA GLN A 742 -16.90 34.65 19.34
C GLN A 742 -17.09 33.24 19.92
N ALA A 743 -18.12 32.52 19.48
CA ALA A 743 -18.32 31.12 19.86
C ALA A 743 -17.14 30.23 19.42
N ALA A 744 -16.59 30.45 18.22
CA ALA A 744 -15.39 29.73 17.77
C ALA A 744 -14.19 29.99 18.69
N PHE A 745 -13.99 31.26 19.09
CA PHE A 745 -12.90 31.67 19.98
C PHE A 745 -13.04 31.11 21.40
N GLU A 746 -14.27 31.02 21.92
CA GLU A 746 -14.54 30.37 23.21
C GLU A 746 -14.18 28.88 23.19
N ILE A 747 -14.30 28.21 22.04
CA ILE A 747 -13.94 26.79 21.86
C ILE A 747 -12.43 26.63 21.67
N ASP A 748 -11.80 27.44 20.81
CA ASP A 748 -10.39 27.29 20.43
C ASP A 748 -9.71 28.65 20.19
N SER A 749 -9.40 29.34 21.28
CA SER A 749 -8.71 30.65 21.25
C SER A 749 -7.25 30.57 20.79
N GLY A 750 -6.63 29.38 20.80
CA GLY A 750 -5.26 29.18 20.35
C GLY A 750 -5.11 29.19 18.83
N ASN A 751 -6.17 28.81 18.12
CA ASN A 751 -6.18 28.71 16.66
C ASN A 751 -6.11 30.08 15.97
N LYS A 752 -5.19 30.20 15.01
CA LYS A 752 -4.95 31.45 14.26
C LYS A 752 -6.14 31.86 13.39
N ASP A 753 -6.80 30.91 12.71
CA ASP A 753 -7.95 31.19 11.84
C ASP A 753 -9.15 31.67 12.66
N VAL A 754 -9.33 31.10 13.85
CA VAL A 754 -10.36 31.51 14.82
C VAL A 754 -10.09 32.94 15.30
N ARG A 755 -8.86 33.24 15.73
CA ARG A 755 -8.47 34.60 16.14
C ARG A 755 -8.62 35.61 15.01
N TYR A 756 -8.15 35.28 13.81
CA TYR A 756 -8.31 36.12 12.62
C TYR A 756 -9.78 36.42 12.35
N ARG A 757 -10.64 35.39 12.32
CA ARG A 757 -12.06 35.58 12.05
C ARG A 757 -12.69 36.51 13.08
N LEU A 758 -12.41 36.31 14.37
CA LEU A 758 -12.91 37.19 15.43
C LEU A 758 -12.36 38.62 15.31
N ALA A 759 -11.06 38.78 15.07
CA ALA A 759 -10.41 40.08 14.88
C ALA A 759 -11.08 40.89 13.77
N VAL A 760 -11.30 40.29 12.60
CA VAL A 760 -12.00 40.96 11.49
C VAL A 760 -13.42 41.37 11.89
N GLN A 761 -14.17 40.49 12.57
CA GLN A 761 -15.55 40.82 12.96
C GLN A 761 -15.60 41.91 14.05
N LEU A 762 -14.66 41.92 15.00
CA LEU A 762 -14.54 42.97 16.02
C LEU A 762 -14.18 44.31 15.38
N ALA A 763 -13.22 44.32 14.45
CA ALA A 763 -12.82 45.51 13.70
C ALA A 763 -14.00 46.09 12.92
N ARG A 764 -14.77 45.25 12.21
CA ARG A 764 -16.00 45.66 11.50
C ARG A 764 -17.11 46.14 12.45
N ALA A 765 -17.12 45.66 13.69
CA ALA A 765 -18.03 46.12 14.74
C ALA A 765 -17.56 47.39 15.47
N GLY A 766 -16.44 48.00 15.06
CA GLY A 766 -15.89 49.22 15.66
C GLY A 766 -15.08 48.99 16.94
N LYS A 767 -14.78 47.73 17.29
CA LYS A 767 -13.98 47.35 18.46
C LYS A 767 -12.50 47.19 18.05
N ALA A 768 -11.89 48.30 17.68
CA ALA A 768 -10.56 48.34 17.07
C ALA A 768 -9.47 47.70 17.95
N ASP A 769 -9.39 48.11 19.22
CA ASP A 769 -8.30 47.67 20.10
C ASP A 769 -8.43 46.17 20.43
N GLU A 770 -9.63 45.69 20.74
CA GLU A 770 -9.92 44.24 20.93
C GLU A 770 -9.55 43.41 19.69
N ALA A 771 -9.77 43.95 18.48
CA ALA A 771 -9.44 43.26 17.24
C ALA A 771 -7.92 43.15 17.03
N ILE A 772 -7.18 44.22 17.28
CA ILE A 772 -5.74 44.29 17.07
C ILE A 772 -5.01 43.38 18.07
N ASP A 773 -5.49 43.30 19.30
CA ASP A 773 -4.93 42.43 20.37
C ASP A 773 -4.98 40.94 20.02
N LEU A 774 -5.88 40.52 19.13
CA LEU A 774 -5.98 39.13 18.68
C LEU A 774 -4.95 38.77 17.58
N THR A 775 -4.27 39.76 17.01
CA THR A 775 -3.26 39.56 15.95
C THR A 775 -1.84 39.46 16.53
N ALA A 776 -0.90 38.88 15.79
CA ALA A 776 0.48 38.73 16.27
C ALA A 776 1.22 40.09 16.20
N PRO A 777 1.67 40.67 17.33
CA PRO A 777 2.32 41.98 17.33
C PRO A 777 3.76 41.95 16.79
N ASP A 778 4.47 40.83 16.96
CA ASP A 778 5.91 40.69 16.69
C ASP A 778 6.23 39.66 15.60
N ALA A 779 5.41 39.61 14.53
CA ALA A 779 5.61 38.68 13.43
C ALA A 779 6.88 38.99 12.61
N ASP A 780 7.68 37.95 12.29
CA ASP A 780 8.92 38.10 11.51
C ASP A 780 8.67 38.08 9.99
N PRO A 781 8.84 39.20 9.26
CA PRO A 781 8.61 39.27 7.82
C PRO A 781 9.56 38.40 6.98
N ALA A 782 10.68 37.95 7.56
CA ALA A 782 11.61 37.05 6.88
C ALA A 782 11.05 35.63 6.70
N THR A 783 10.07 35.24 7.52
CA THR A 783 9.45 33.91 7.48
C THR A 783 8.16 33.93 6.67
N ASP A 784 7.77 32.77 6.13
CA ASP A 784 6.49 32.62 5.44
C ASP A 784 5.30 32.69 6.40
N GLU A 785 5.48 32.22 7.64
CA GLU A 785 4.48 32.33 8.71
C GLU A 785 4.28 33.80 9.13
N GLY A 786 5.36 34.53 9.41
CA GLY A 786 5.28 35.93 9.77
C GLY A 786 4.79 36.81 8.61
N ARG A 787 5.01 36.43 7.35
CA ARG A 787 4.35 37.08 6.19
C ARG A 787 2.83 37.00 6.31
N GLY A 788 2.29 35.82 6.59
CA GLY A 788 0.84 35.63 6.74
C GLY A 788 0.27 36.41 7.93
N ASP A 789 0.95 36.37 9.07
CA ASP A 789 0.54 37.08 10.29
C ASP A 789 0.56 38.61 10.11
N LEU A 790 1.55 39.16 9.40
CA LEU A 790 1.63 40.60 9.09
C LEU A 790 0.53 41.06 8.12
N LEU A 791 0.24 40.28 7.08
CA LEU A 791 -0.87 40.58 6.15
C LEU A 791 -2.21 40.57 6.89
N THR A 792 -2.41 39.58 7.76
CA THR A 792 -3.59 39.48 8.63
C THR A 792 -3.72 40.71 9.52
N ARG A 793 -2.64 41.11 10.19
CA ARG A 793 -2.65 42.29 11.06
C ARG A 793 -2.93 43.58 10.28
N ALA A 794 -2.32 43.75 9.10
CA ALA A 794 -2.56 44.90 8.24
C ALA A 794 -4.04 44.98 7.80
N GLU A 795 -4.65 43.85 7.42
CA GLU A 795 -6.08 43.78 7.08
C GLU A 795 -6.98 44.16 8.26
N VAL A 796 -6.69 43.64 9.46
CA VAL A 796 -7.45 43.96 10.68
C VAL A 796 -7.34 45.45 11.02
N LEU A 797 -6.13 46.03 10.93
CA LEU A 797 -5.91 47.47 11.13
C LEU A 797 -6.72 48.32 10.15
N GLU A 798 -6.80 47.91 8.88
CA GLU A 798 -7.63 48.60 7.87
C GLU A 798 -9.12 48.53 8.18
N TYR A 799 -9.63 47.35 8.55
CA TYR A 799 -11.03 47.22 8.98
C TYR A 799 -11.33 48.04 10.24
N ALA A 800 -10.35 48.17 11.14
CA ALA A 800 -10.41 48.94 12.38
C ALA A 800 -10.21 50.45 12.19
N ASP A 801 -10.11 50.93 10.95
CA ASP A 801 -9.91 52.35 10.62
C ASP A 801 -8.56 52.93 11.08
N ARG A 802 -7.56 52.05 11.30
CA ARG A 802 -6.16 52.39 11.65
C ARG A 802 -5.26 52.37 10.40
N HIS A 803 -5.63 53.12 9.37
CA HIS A 803 -4.97 53.10 8.05
C HIS A 803 -3.46 53.40 8.12
N GLU A 804 -3.07 54.43 8.85
CA GLU A 804 -1.66 54.84 8.97
C GLU A 804 -0.79 53.74 9.61
N GLU A 805 -1.33 53.02 10.59
CA GLU A 805 -0.64 51.90 11.23
C GLU A 805 -0.51 50.70 10.29
N ALA A 806 -1.54 50.39 9.49
CA ALA A 806 -1.49 49.31 8.51
C ALA A 806 -0.42 49.58 7.44
N VAL A 807 -0.38 50.80 6.90
CA VAL A 807 0.63 51.22 5.92
C VAL A 807 2.04 51.19 6.53
N ALA A 808 2.23 51.73 7.73
CA ALA A 808 3.53 51.71 8.42
C ALA A 808 4.03 50.28 8.71
N LEU A 809 3.12 49.36 9.04
CA LEU A 809 3.44 47.94 9.22
C LEU A 809 3.97 47.33 7.92
N LEU A 810 3.27 47.57 6.80
CA LEU A 810 3.68 47.08 5.48
C LEU A 810 4.97 47.73 4.99
N ASP A 811 5.20 49.01 5.29
CA ASP A 811 6.46 49.71 5.01
C ASP A 811 7.64 49.02 5.71
N SER A 812 7.49 48.75 7.01
CA SER A 812 8.50 48.04 7.81
C SER A 812 8.76 46.63 7.27
N ALA A 813 7.70 45.91 6.88
CA ALA A 813 7.81 44.59 6.28
C ALA A 813 8.55 44.63 4.94
N LEU A 814 8.26 45.60 4.08
CA LEU A 814 8.88 45.77 2.76
C LEU A 814 10.34 46.23 2.84
N GLN A 815 10.72 47.00 3.87
CA GLN A 815 12.13 47.33 4.14
C GLN A 815 12.96 46.06 4.40
N LYS A 816 12.38 45.09 5.13
CA LYS A 816 13.04 43.82 5.47
C LYS A 816 12.96 42.79 4.34
N ARG A 817 11.86 42.76 3.57
CA ARG A 817 11.63 41.78 2.49
C ARG A 817 10.98 42.45 1.25
N PRO A 818 11.75 43.18 0.42
CA PRO A 818 11.22 44.04 -0.65
C PRO A 818 10.64 43.28 -1.86
N SER A 819 10.85 41.97 -1.95
CA SER A 819 10.45 41.12 -3.08
C SER A 819 9.13 40.35 -2.85
N VAL A 820 8.40 40.64 -1.77
CA VAL A 820 7.08 40.02 -1.51
C VAL A 820 6.00 40.79 -2.26
N ALA A 821 5.41 40.18 -3.29
CA ALA A 821 4.37 40.79 -4.09
C ALA A 821 3.12 41.11 -3.26
N GLU A 822 2.79 40.26 -2.29
CA GLU A 822 1.61 40.36 -1.44
C GLU A 822 1.64 41.58 -0.51
N PHE A 823 2.81 41.89 0.08
CA PHE A 823 2.95 43.11 0.90
C PHE A 823 2.78 44.38 0.04
N ARG A 824 3.35 44.38 -1.16
CA ARG A 824 3.19 45.50 -2.11
C ARG A 824 1.75 45.65 -2.54
N ASN A 825 1.11 44.55 -2.91
CA ASN A 825 -0.29 44.57 -3.31
C ASN A 825 -1.21 45.02 -2.17
N ALA A 826 -1.00 44.53 -0.94
CA ALA A 826 -1.77 44.98 0.22
C ALA A 826 -1.61 46.49 0.45
N ARG A 827 -0.36 47.00 0.39
CA ARG A 827 -0.10 48.44 0.55
C ARG A 827 -0.72 49.25 -0.58
N CYS A 828 -0.60 48.79 -1.82
CA CYS A 828 -1.25 49.39 -2.99
C CYS A 828 -2.77 49.44 -2.80
N TRP A 829 -3.38 48.31 -2.46
CA TRP A 829 -4.83 48.17 -2.28
C TRP A 829 -5.35 49.11 -1.19
N TYR A 830 -4.73 49.13 -0.01
CA TYR A 830 -5.17 49.96 1.10
C TYR A 830 -5.04 51.45 0.83
N LYS A 831 -3.91 51.88 0.25
CA LYS A 831 -3.72 53.26 -0.23
C LYS A 831 -4.76 53.65 -1.27
N ALA A 832 -5.02 52.78 -2.25
CA ALA A 832 -6.03 53.01 -3.28
C ALA A 832 -7.47 53.07 -2.71
N LEU A 833 -7.82 52.19 -1.77
CA LEU A 833 -9.12 52.21 -1.09
C LEU A 833 -9.36 53.55 -0.39
N ARG A 834 -8.34 54.09 0.29
CA ARG A 834 -8.41 55.35 1.05
C ARG A 834 -8.14 56.61 0.23
N ASN A 835 -7.78 56.47 -1.05
CA ASN A 835 -7.33 57.58 -1.88
C ASN A 835 -6.09 58.30 -1.27
N ASP A 836 -5.21 57.52 -0.65
CA ASP A 836 -3.96 57.95 -0.04
C ASP A 836 -2.78 57.62 -0.96
N ASP A 837 -1.84 58.55 -1.14
CA ASP A 837 -0.63 58.44 -1.96
C ASP A 837 -0.71 57.48 -3.17
N LEU A 838 -1.56 57.84 -4.15
CA LEU A 838 -1.80 57.04 -5.34
C LEU A 838 -0.55 56.84 -6.21
N GLY A 839 0.48 57.68 -6.04
CA GLY A 839 1.76 57.53 -6.74
C GLY A 839 2.53 56.31 -6.24
N VAL A 840 2.72 56.22 -4.92
CA VAL A 840 3.35 55.06 -4.28
C VAL A 840 2.51 53.79 -4.50
N ALA A 841 1.19 53.89 -4.40
CA ALA A 841 0.30 52.75 -4.66
C ALA A 841 0.49 52.19 -6.08
N LEU A 842 0.59 53.06 -7.10
CA LEU A 842 0.83 52.64 -8.47
C LEU A 842 2.17 51.91 -8.65
N GLU A 843 3.24 52.43 -8.03
CA GLU A 843 4.56 51.80 -8.06
C GLU A 843 4.53 50.40 -7.43
N ASP A 844 3.86 50.26 -6.28
CA ASP A 844 3.72 48.98 -5.60
C ASP A 844 2.94 47.96 -6.42
N CYS A 845 1.82 48.38 -7.00
CA CYS A 845 1.02 47.50 -7.86
C CYS A 845 1.82 47.06 -9.10
N ASN A 846 2.55 47.97 -9.75
CA ASN A 846 3.42 47.61 -10.87
C ASN A 846 4.47 46.58 -10.45
N ARG A 847 5.12 46.81 -9.31
CA ARG A 847 6.15 45.89 -8.83
C ARG A 847 5.57 44.55 -8.37
N ALA A 848 4.37 44.53 -7.80
CA ALA A 848 3.65 43.29 -7.46
C ALA A 848 3.34 42.47 -8.72
N ILE A 849 2.84 43.13 -9.78
CA ILE A 849 2.58 42.50 -11.09
C ILE A 849 3.86 41.90 -11.69
N GLU A 850 4.99 42.63 -11.65
CA GLU A 850 6.28 42.13 -12.15
C GLU A 850 6.82 40.91 -11.40
N LEU A 851 6.45 40.76 -10.13
CA LEU A 851 6.88 39.66 -9.27
C LEU A 851 5.94 38.44 -9.35
N ALA A 852 4.77 38.59 -9.99
CA ALA A 852 3.70 37.61 -9.97
C ALA A 852 3.80 36.58 -11.10
N SER A 853 3.48 35.32 -10.80
CA SER A 853 3.13 34.33 -11.83
C SER A 853 1.66 34.40 -12.25
N ASP A 854 0.79 34.95 -11.39
CA ASP A 854 -0.63 35.20 -11.64
C ASP A 854 -1.00 36.63 -11.18
N PRO A 855 -0.96 37.62 -12.09
CA PRO A 855 -1.20 39.02 -11.74
C PRO A 855 -2.69 39.42 -11.63
N ALA A 856 -3.66 38.52 -11.72
CA ALA A 856 -5.08 38.89 -11.81
C ALA A 856 -5.55 39.83 -10.67
N VAL A 857 -5.28 39.46 -9.42
CA VAL A 857 -5.63 40.26 -8.23
C VAL A 857 -4.82 41.56 -8.14
N TYR A 858 -3.62 41.59 -8.72
CA TYR A 858 -2.76 42.77 -8.71
C TYR A 858 -3.17 43.79 -9.77
N LEU A 859 -3.68 43.32 -10.91
CA LEU A 859 -4.34 44.14 -11.92
C LEU A 859 -5.63 44.77 -11.35
N ASP A 860 -6.43 44.02 -10.59
CA ASP A 860 -7.61 44.56 -9.88
C ASP A 860 -7.22 45.71 -8.93
N SER A 861 -6.17 45.53 -8.12
CA SER A 861 -5.68 46.60 -7.25
C SER A 861 -5.18 47.81 -8.03
N ARG A 862 -4.44 47.61 -9.13
CA ARG A 862 -3.95 48.73 -9.95
C ARG A 862 -5.08 49.48 -10.64
N ALA A 863 -6.13 48.76 -11.04
CA ALA A 863 -7.34 49.38 -11.56
C ALA A 863 -7.99 50.32 -10.54
N MET A 864 -7.94 49.99 -9.25
CA MET A 864 -8.44 50.88 -8.18
C MET A 864 -7.60 52.17 -8.10
N VAL A 865 -6.27 52.07 -8.20
CA VAL A 865 -5.39 53.23 -8.24
C VAL A 865 -5.70 54.11 -9.45
N HIS A 866 -5.87 53.51 -10.63
CA HIS A 866 -6.24 54.21 -11.85
C HIS A 866 -7.62 54.88 -11.73
N PHE A 867 -8.60 54.18 -11.17
CA PHE A 867 -9.94 54.69 -10.90
C PHE A 867 -9.90 55.97 -10.06
N ARG A 868 -9.23 55.90 -8.91
CA ARG A 868 -9.05 57.02 -7.97
C ARG A 868 -8.29 58.19 -8.57
N SER A 869 -7.35 57.89 -9.46
CA SER A 869 -6.59 58.90 -10.20
C SER A 869 -7.35 59.51 -11.39
N GLY A 870 -8.61 59.12 -11.64
CA GLY A 870 -9.39 59.56 -12.79
C GLY A 870 -8.97 58.95 -14.14
N ARG A 871 -8.04 57.98 -14.13
CA ARG A 871 -7.52 57.26 -15.31
C ARG A 871 -8.43 56.09 -15.67
N ILE A 872 -9.67 56.39 -16.07
CA ILE A 872 -10.74 55.38 -16.25
C ILE A 872 -10.43 54.39 -17.38
N LYS A 873 -9.75 54.81 -18.45
CA LYS A 873 -9.42 53.93 -19.57
C LYS A 873 -8.42 52.85 -19.15
N GLU A 874 -7.38 53.25 -18.44
CA GLU A 874 -6.36 52.37 -17.89
C GLU A 874 -6.96 51.44 -16.83
N ALA A 875 -7.85 51.96 -15.98
CA ALA A 875 -8.56 51.14 -15.01
C ALA A 875 -9.39 50.03 -15.68
N LEU A 876 -10.17 50.36 -16.71
CA LEU A 876 -10.95 49.35 -17.45
C LEU A 876 -10.06 48.32 -18.14
N ALA A 877 -8.92 48.73 -18.70
CA ALA A 877 -7.97 47.80 -19.33
C ALA A 877 -7.38 46.82 -18.31
N ASP A 878 -7.04 47.28 -17.11
CA ASP A 878 -6.57 46.41 -16.03
C ASP A 878 -7.66 45.45 -15.54
N LEU A 879 -8.91 45.93 -15.38
CA LEU A 879 -10.04 45.07 -15.02
C LEU A 879 -10.34 44.02 -16.10
N ASP A 880 -10.26 44.39 -17.38
CA ASP A 880 -10.42 43.44 -18.48
C ASP A 880 -9.32 42.38 -18.47
N GLY A 881 -8.07 42.77 -18.18
CA GLY A 881 -6.95 41.83 -17.99
C GLY A 881 -7.14 40.91 -16.79
N ALA A 882 -7.55 41.46 -15.64
CA ALA A 882 -7.84 40.69 -14.43
C ALA A 882 -8.94 39.65 -14.66
N LEU A 883 -10.07 40.07 -15.25
CA LEU A 883 -11.23 39.21 -15.50
C LEU A 883 -11.00 38.21 -16.64
N ALA A 884 -10.09 38.49 -17.57
CA ALA A 884 -9.64 37.52 -18.58
C ALA A 884 -8.80 36.38 -17.99
N MET A 885 -8.23 36.57 -16.79
CA MET A 885 -7.45 35.55 -16.08
C MET A 885 -8.28 34.88 -14.97
N SER A 886 -9.04 35.68 -14.22
CA SER A 886 -9.90 35.24 -13.12
C SER A 886 -11.28 35.90 -13.22
N PRO A 887 -12.26 35.22 -13.85
CA PRO A 887 -13.59 35.79 -14.09
C PRO A 887 -14.47 35.98 -12.85
N GLU A 888 -14.03 35.57 -11.65
CA GLU A 888 -14.86 35.54 -10.44
C GLU A 888 -14.45 36.59 -9.39
N ILE A 889 -13.73 37.64 -9.79
CA ILE A 889 -13.34 38.73 -8.88
C ILE A 889 -14.52 39.71 -8.72
N ALA A 890 -15.25 39.60 -7.61
CA ALA A 890 -16.42 40.41 -7.33
C ALA A 890 -16.13 41.93 -7.30
N ALA A 891 -14.98 42.33 -6.77
CA ALA A 891 -14.56 43.73 -6.71
C ALA A 891 -14.33 44.32 -8.12
N SER A 892 -13.67 43.56 -9.01
CA SER A 892 -13.46 43.96 -10.40
C SER A 892 -14.77 44.20 -11.14
N HIS A 893 -15.73 43.27 -11.02
CA HIS A 893 -17.07 43.44 -11.58
C HIS A 893 -17.76 44.69 -11.01
N PHE A 894 -17.68 44.91 -9.71
CA PHE A 894 -18.29 46.08 -9.09
C PHE A 894 -17.71 47.38 -9.63
N MET A 895 -16.38 47.50 -9.63
CA MET A 895 -15.66 48.68 -10.11
C MET A 895 -15.92 48.95 -11.59
N ARG A 896 -15.89 47.90 -12.42
CA ARG A 896 -16.22 47.98 -13.85
C ARG A 896 -17.64 48.52 -14.04
N GLY A 897 -18.59 48.01 -13.24
CA GLY A 897 -19.97 48.49 -13.22
C GLY A 897 -20.08 49.99 -12.89
N VAL A 898 -19.42 50.46 -11.83
CA VAL A 898 -19.39 51.88 -11.46
C VAL A 898 -18.80 52.75 -12.58
N MET A 899 -17.68 52.33 -13.19
CA MET A 899 -17.03 53.07 -14.27
C MET A 899 -17.88 53.16 -15.53
N LEU A 900 -18.50 52.04 -15.93
CA LEU A 900 -19.40 51.98 -17.09
C LEU A 900 -20.63 52.87 -16.88
N GLY A 901 -21.17 52.91 -15.65
CA GLY A 901 -22.25 53.82 -15.27
C GLY A 901 -21.86 55.28 -15.46
N LYS A 902 -20.67 55.67 -15.00
CA LYS A 902 -20.11 57.02 -15.20
C LYS A 902 -19.88 57.36 -16.68
N GLN A 903 -19.70 56.37 -17.54
CA GLN A 903 -19.58 56.54 -19.00
C GLN A 903 -20.94 56.51 -19.74
N GLY A 904 -22.06 56.41 -19.02
CA GLY A 904 -23.41 56.36 -19.62
C GLY A 904 -23.82 54.98 -20.15
N GLN A 905 -23.03 53.93 -19.88
CA GLN A 905 -23.31 52.55 -20.32
C GLN A 905 -24.16 51.80 -19.28
N ALA A 906 -25.38 52.29 -19.05
CA ALA A 906 -26.24 51.84 -17.94
C ALA A 906 -26.57 50.33 -17.96
N ALA A 907 -26.78 49.74 -19.15
CA ALA A 907 -27.12 48.33 -19.28
C ALA A 907 -25.94 47.41 -18.92
N GLN A 908 -24.74 47.74 -19.40
CA GLN A 908 -23.52 47.01 -19.08
C GLN A 908 -23.16 47.18 -17.61
N ALA A 909 -23.27 48.41 -17.08
CA ALA A 909 -23.08 48.70 -15.67
C ALA A 909 -23.98 47.83 -14.77
N ALA A 910 -25.27 47.73 -15.09
CA ALA A 910 -26.20 46.91 -14.34
C ALA A 910 -25.81 45.42 -14.36
N LYS A 911 -25.38 44.90 -15.52
CA LYS A 911 -24.92 43.50 -15.64
C LYS A 911 -23.72 43.21 -14.73
N GLU A 912 -22.71 44.08 -14.76
CA GLU A 912 -21.50 43.94 -13.93
C GLU A 912 -21.81 44.01 -12.43
N LEU A 913 -22.64 44.98 -12.02
CA LEU A 913 -23.05 45.12 -10.62
C LEU A 913 -23.87 43.91 -10.14
N THR A 914 -24.73 43.34 -10.99
CA THR A 914 -25.45 42.11 -10.68
C THR A 914 -24.50 40.92 -10.49
N ALA A 915 -23.48 40.77 -11.34
CA ALA A 915 -22.47 39.71 -11.20
C ALA A 915 -21.72 39.85 -9.86
N ALA A 916 -21.24 41.05 -9.54
CA ALA A 916 -20.56 41.34 -8.28
C ALA A 916 -21.39 40.96 -7.05
N ARG A 917 -22.67 41.32 -7.04
CA ARG A 917 -23.61 41.02 -5.94
C ARG A 917 -23.97 39.54 -5.81
N LYS A 918 -23.98 38.79 -6.92
CA LYS A 918 -24.14 37.33 -6.87
C LYS A 918 -22.91 36.66 -6.24
N LEU A 919 -21.71 37.12 -6.59
CA LEU A 919 -20.44 36.60 -6.08
C LEU A 919 -20.19 36.97 -4.62
N TYR A 920 -20.49 38.21 -4.23
CA TYR A 920 -20.31 38.75 -2.87
C TYR A 920 -21.47 39.71 -2.54
N PRO A 921 -22.54 39.23 -1.86
CA PRO A 921 -23.74 40.04 -1.59
C PRO A 921 -23.50 41.34 -0.82
N ASP A 922 -22.49 41.37 0.06
CA ASP A 922 -22.12 42.55 0.86
C ASP A 922 -21.21 43.56 0.10
N ILE A 923 -21.01 43.39 -1.22
CA ILE A 923 -20.03 44.18 -2.01
C ILE A 923 -20.33 45.68 -1.99
N ASP A 924 -21.61 46.07 -2.11
CA ASP A 924 -22.03 47.47 -2.09
C ASP A 924 -21.70 48.15 -0.75
N ALA A 925 -21.95 47.46 0.37
CA ALA A 925 -21.68 48.00 1.70
C ALA A 925 -20.17 48.07 1.96
N TYR A 926 -19.43 47.03 1.55
CA TYR A 926 -17.98 46.98 1.69
C TYR A 926 -17.28 48.12 0.93
N LEU A 927 -17.50 48.25 -0.38
CA LEU A 927 -16.87 49.30 -1.19
C LEU A 927 -17.49 50.69 -0.91
N GLY A 928 -18.76 50.74 -0.50
CA GLY A 928 -19.45 51.96 -0.09
C GLY A 928 -18.82 52.63 1.14
N ARG A 929 -18.20 51.86 2.06
CA ARG A 929 -17.44 52.40 3.22
C ARG A 929 -16.27 53.28 2.79
N TYR A 930 -15.74 53.03 1.60
CA TYR A 930 -14.65 53.80 1.00
C TYR A 930 -15.14 54.85 -0.01
N GLY A 931 -16.46 55.10 -0.08
CA GLY A 931 -17.03 56.11 -0.99
C GLY A 931 -17.12 55.65 -2.46
N ILE A 932 -17.04 54.35 -2.73
CA ILE A 932 -17.19 53.78 -4.07
C ILE A 932 -18.62 53.25 -4.19
N LYS A 933 -19.44 53.89 -5.03
CA LYS A 933 -20.86 53.58 -5.20
C LYS A 933 -21.25 53.66 -6.70
N PRO A 934 -22.24 52.86 -7.17
CA PRO A 934 -22.78 52.90 -8.53
C PRO A 934 -23.22 54.28 -9.00
#